data_AF-A0A7X9S7J7-F1
#
_entry.id   AF-A0A7X9S7J7-F1
#
_cell.length_a   1.000
_cell.length_b   1.000
_cell.length_c   1.000
_cell.angle_alpha   90.00
_cell.angle_beta   90.00
_cell.angle_gamma   90.00
#
_symmetry.space_group_name_H-M   'P 1'
#
loop_
_entity.id
_entity.type
_entity.pdbx_description
1 polymer ?
#
loop_
_entity_poly.entity_id
_entity_poly.type
_entity_poly.pdbx_seq_one_letter_code
_entity_poly.pdbx_strand_id
1 'polypeptide(L)'
;MKYYESNFSYLKNTKLSVYYEDLKKAECASEDFPQITKIVLRKVLEKFLRSIAQENGINVNIPTGTLIKNIKANKEINLPEEIYEYIQIIRINGVGITLYRSRDKQITKNPIELLELTHRIFCWYLSKEKHDVMKNTDNLIFNAPMNIDFESRELKKVQNDINLKDNQINNLREKIIEMGSQAKDISQLNKIIISIKREKTELENKRDSIFRDVKSHRELLERIKSSHERIIKSTYKVKDECIQNHKILAQKESLLVRCELDNKNIKNRIKNLDESDSEIISEMNFLDKLLEQIREQYKNALKMTNEYQDILETCEFTDDNILKKNLIIRKGDVNREFNFQNKIFYSEIEAYNKTLEELEKKVRVFGIILDDKLRAEIREKEFYKSFLNLNGRQLRVLYCLIKSYSTTYSILDKSREWMFKYGLAESKFMKDLNKNLQELNSVSDEQIRIILYYKLVKMTGIKNVSICNKKKFVESTDEIINVAYNMLMPEEGFKYIENKAYSIKVYYLQKFIEALKIRYKNIKIDDLLLSKIYEDIIEIRNRPNTMFYNNNKFKFLSMNEKEILNSIRKNPFEYLSIIVELRNSREYIEVYAFILEVLKNATKDSNIISDNSQISIESFLAGTFRIMLFLSSGILNFKNIDELIPLIVAEILISRIDYETQEENIKSYNNMVEIWKKNQSVYNDIFIKRNDLNKELEAFEKESRQIIDIKSKIEVLNKRMKNIKDIYIDMHEE
;
A
#
# COMPACT_ATOMS: atom_id res chain seq x y z
N MET A 1 1.41 23.91 60.82
CA MET A 1 0.89 23.65 59.45
C MET A 1 0.37 24.98 58.91
N LYS A 2 0.95 25.51 57.82
CA LYS A 2 0.52 26.79 57.22
C LYS A 2 -0.89 26.62 56.63
N TYR A 3 -1.76 27.57 56.92
CA TYR A 3 -3.13 27.66 56.40
C TYR A 3 -3.13 27.67 54.86
N TYR A 4 -4.07 26.96 54.24
CA TYR A 4 -4.11 26.79 52.78
C TYR A 4 -4.58 28.09 52.12
N GLU A 5 -3.63 28.92 51.73
CA GLU A 5 -3.87 30.04 50.82
C GLU A 5 -3.98 29.50 49.39
N SER A 6 -4.83 30.09 48.54
CA SER A 6 -4.97 29.74 47.12
C SER A 6 -3.61 29.50 46.46
N ASN A 7 -3.51 28.57 45.48
CA ASN A 7 -2.23 28.31 44.80
C ASN A 7 -1.73 29.56 44.05
N PHE A 8 -2.56 30.59 43.87
CA PHE A 8 -2.22 31.84 43.20
C PHE A 8 -2.03 33.02 44.17
N SER A 9 -1.99 32.76 45.48
CA SER A 9 -1.81 33.79 46.53
C SER A 9 -0.58 34.68 46.34
N TYR A 10 0.50 34.11 45.80
CA TYR A 10 1.73 34.83 45.48
C TYR A 10 1.54 35.97 44.46
N LEU A 11 0.44 35.97 43.67
CA LEU A 11 0.16 37.01 42.69
C LEU A 11 -0.27 38.34 43.32
N LYS A 12 -0.81 38.35 44.54
CA LYS A 12 -1.41 39.54 45.19
C LYS A 12 -0.49 40.76 45.23
N ASN A 13 0.82 40.54 45.37
CA ASN A 13 1.82 41.59 45.49
C ASN A 13 2.58 41.84 44.17
N THR A 14 2.02 41.40 43.05
CA THR A 14 2.63 41.53 41.71
C THR A 14 1.71 42.30 40.76
N LYS A 15 2.20 42.64 39.56
CA LYS A 15 1.37 43.21 38.49
C LYS A 15 0.24 42.26 38.05
N LEU A 16 0.37 40.97 38.32
CA LEU A 16 -0.62 39.94 37.99
C LEU A 16 -1.73 39.81 39.05
N SER A 17 -1.74 40.65 40.09
CA SER A 17 -2.78 40.66 41.14
C SER A 17 -4.20 40.83 40.58
N VAL A 18 -4.31 41.51 39.42
CA VAL A 18 -5.56 41.68 38.67
C VAL A 18 -6.23 40.37 38.27
N TYR A 19 -5.50 39.25 38.21
CA TYR A 19 -6.04 37.92 37.84
C TYR A 19 -6.38 37.05 39.05
N TYR A 20 -6.00 37.45 40.27
CA TYR A 20 -6.07 36.61 41.47
C TYR A 20 -7.50 36.14 41.80
N GLU A 21 -8.48 37.04 41.80
CA GLU A 21 -9.87 36.69 42.14
C GLU A 21 -10.51 35.74 41.11
N ASP A 22 -10.19 35.92 39.82
CA ASP A 22 -10.65 35.02 38.75
C ASP A 22 -10.03 33.62 38.91
N LEU A 23 -8.73 33.54 39.25
CA LEU A 23 -8.04 32.26 39.47
C LEU A 23 -8.54 31.55 40.73
N LYS A 24 -8.75 32.28 41.83
CA LYS A 24 -9.37 31.74 43.05
C LYS A 24 -10.76 31.16 42.74
N LYS A 25 -11.54 31.86 41.91
CA LYS A 25 -12.83 31.36 41.42
C LYS A 25 -12.71 30.10 40.60
N ALA A 26 -11.70 30.01 39.73
CA ALA A 26 -11.42 28.83 38.92
C ALA A 26 -10.99 27.62 39.77
N GLU A 27 -10.23 27.84 40.86
CA GLU A 27 -9.86 26.80 41.83
C GLU A 27 -11.09 26.26 42.56
N CYS A 28 -11.92 27.14 43.12
CA CYS A 28 -13.16 26.74 43.81
C CYS A 28 -14.13 25.98 42.89
N ALA A 29 -14.22 26.34 41.61
CA ALA A 29 -15.08 25.67 40.65
C ALA A 29 -14.53 24.36 40.07
N SER A 30 -13.27 24.00 40.35
CA SER A 30 -12.56 22.98 39.58
C SER A 30 -13.19 21.58 39.61
N GLU A 31 -13.79 21.20 40.75
CA GLU A 31 -14.52 19.93 40.89
C GLU A 31 -16.01 20.07 40.57
N ASP A 32 -16.69 21.06 41.14
CA ASP A 32 -18.17 21.21 41.04
C ASP A 32 -18.64 21.76 39.69
N PHE A 33 -17.85 22.64 39.07
CA PHE A 33 -18.16 23.27 37.79
C PHE A 33 -16.96 23.25 36.81
N PRO A 34 -16.50 22.06 36.38
CA PRO A 34 -15.29 21.89 35.57
C PRO A 34 -15.19 22.79 34.33
N GLN A 35 -16.31 23.00 33.64
CA GLN A 35 -16.34 23.85 32.44
C GLN A 35 -16.17 25.33 32.75
N ILE A 36 -16.64 25.79 33.91
CA ILE A 36 -16.45 27.19 34.32
C ILE A 36 -14.98 27.44 34.59
N THR A 37 -14.29 26.51 35.27
CA THR A 37 -12.83 26.58 35.45
C THR A 37 -12.11 26.71 34.10
N LYS A 38 -12.44 25.85 33.13
CA LYS A 38 -11.86 25.90 31.78
C LYS A 38 -12.06 27.26 31.10
N ILE A 39 -13.28 27.79 31.17
CA ILE A 39 -13.63 29.09 30.57
C ILE A 39 -12.89 30.23 31.27
N VAL A 40 -12.86 30.26 32.61
CA VAL A 40 -12.20 31.31 33.38
C VAL A 40 -10.70 31.32 33.12
N LEU A 41 -10.04 30.16 33.14
CA LEU A 41 -8.62 30.05 32.83
C LEU A 41 -8.31 30.54 31.41
N ARG A 42 -9.17 30.21 30.45
CA ARG A 42 -9.06 30.72 29.09
C ARG A 42 -9.12 32.25 29.06
N LYS A 43 -10.10 32.86 29.73
CA LYS A 43 -10.25 34.33 29.80
C LYS A 43 -9.04 35.01 30.44
N VAL A 44 -8.60 34.49 31.58
CA VAL A 44 -7.42 34.99 32.30
C VAL A 44 -6.19 34.93 31.38
N LEU A 45 -5.99 33.81 30.69
CA LEU A 45 -4.90 33.65 29.75
C LEU A 45 -4.97 34.65 28.58
N GLU A 46 -6.15 34.89 27.99
CA GLU A 46 -6.28 35.88 26.92
C GLU A 46 -5.93 37.29 27.38
N LYS A 47 -6.41 37.70 28.57
CA LYS A 47 -6.08 39.01 29.16
C LYS A 47 -4.57 39.14 29.40
N PHE A 48 -3.97 38.10 29.95
CA PHE A 48 -2.54 38.05 30.22
C PHE A 48 -1.71 38.20 28.93
N LEU A 49 -2.03 37.42 27.89
CA LEU A 49 -1.32 37.48 26.61
C LEU A 49 -1.44 38.86 25.94
N ARG A 50 -2.60 39.52 26.07
CA ARG A 50 -2.80 40.89 25.55
C ARG A 50 -1.98 41.91 26.32
N SER A 51 -1.85 41.76 27.65
CA SER A 51 -0.98 42.60 28.47
C SER A 51 0.48 42.49 28.00
N ILE A 52 0.98 41.25 27.85
CA ILE A 52 2.34 41.01 27.34
C ILE A 52 2.51 41.64 25.96
N ALA A 53 1.58 41.41 25.05
CA ALA A 53 1.65 41.96 23.69
C ALA A 53 1.70 43.50 23.70
N GLN A 54 0.87 44.14 24.53
CA GLN A 54 0.83 45.59 24.66
C GLN A 54 2.14 46.17 25.21
N GLU A 55 2.73 45.53 26.22
CA GLU A 55 4.03 45.93 26.79
C GLU A 55 5.17 45.84 25.76
N ASN A 56 5.07 44.94 24.79
CA ASN A 56 6.09 44.69 23.76
C ASN A 56 5.71 45.27 22.39
N GLY A 57 4.76 46.21 22.32
CA GLY A 57 4.38 46.91 21.09
C GLY A 57 3.71 46.05 20.01
N ILE A 58 3.22 44.86 20.36
CA ILE A 58 2.53 43.95 19.43
C ILE A 58 1.06 44.38 19.30
N ASN A 59 0.52 44.37 18.08
CA ASN A 59 -0.88 44.68 17.84
C ASN A 59 -1.82 43.74 18.63
N VAL A 60 -2.58 44.30 19.56
CA VAL A 60 -3.57 43.58 20.38
C VAL A 60 -4.94 43.49 19.72
N ASN A 61 -5.24 44.24 18.66
CA ASN A 61 -6.55 44.24 18.00
C ASN A 61 -6.74 43.09 17.00
N ILE A 62 -6.28 41.90 17.39
CA ILE A 62 -6.27 40.69 16.55
C ILE A 62 -6.83 39.46 17.30
N PRO A 63 -7.25 38.41 16.56
CA PRO A 63 -7.65 37.13 17.14
C PRO A 63 -6.53 36.51 17.99
N THR A 64 -6.90 35.83 19.09
CA THR A 64 -5.97 35.33 20.09
C THR A 64 -4.98 34.30 19.54
N GLY A 65 -5.39 33.40 18.64
CA GLY A 65 -4.48 32.46 17.99
C GLY A 65 -3.41 33.18 17.15
N THR A 66 -3.78 34.24 16.46
CA THR A 66 -2.84 35.11 15.73
C THR A 66 -1.93 35.87 16.69
N LEU A 67 -2.47 36.38 17.80
CA LEU A 67 -1.71 37.05 18.85
C LEU A 67 -0.61 36.15 19.42
N ILE A 68 -0.94 34.90 19.76
CA ILE A 68 0.04 33.94 20.31
C ILE A 68 1.16 33.67 19.31
N LYS A 69 0.86 33.54 18.00
CA LYS A 69 1.89 33.37 16.96
C LYS A 69 2.82 34.58 16.90
N ASN A 70 2.29 35.79 16.99
CA ASN A 70 3.09 37.01 16.99
C ASN A 70 3.95 37.13 18.25
N ILE A 71 3.41 36.75 19.41
CA ILE A 71 4.16 36.68 20.68
C ILE A 71 5.31 35.68 20.56
N LYS A 72 5.07 34.48 20.01
CA LYS A 72 6.10 33.45 19.81
C LYS A 72 7.20 33.91 18.84
N ALA A 73 6.83 34.65 17.80
CA ALA A 73 7.79 35.18 16.83
C ALA A 73 8.62 36.37 17.37
N ASN A 74 8.19 37.00 18.47
CA ASN A 74 8.89 38.14 19.05
C ASN A 74 10.10 37.68 19.89
N LYS A 75 11.29 38.14 19.49
CA LYS A 75 12.56 37.79 20.13
C LYS A 75 12.73 38.36 21.55
N GLU A 76 12.12 39.50 21.86
CA GLU A 76 12.22 40.14 23.18
C GLU A 76 11.47 39.33 24.25
N ILE A 77 10.34 38.73 23.87
CA ILE A 77 9.54 37.88 24.76
C ILE A 77 10.22 36.52 24.95
N ASN A 78 10.86 35.96 23.91
CA ASN A 78 11.56 34.68 23.95
C ASN A 78 10.72 33.58 24.64
N LEU A 79 9.51 33.35 24.12
CA LEU A 79 8.55 32.40 24.69
C LEU A 79 9.06 30.95 24.51
N PRO A 80 9.34 30.19 25.59
CA PRO A 80 9.78 28.81 25.47
C PRO A 80 8.69 27.92 24.85
N GLU A 81 9.12 26.88 24.12
CA GLU A 81 8.18 25.97 23.44
C GLU A 81 7.21 25.30 24.43
N GLU A 82 7.69 24.89 25.61
CA GLU A 82 6.85 24.30 26.66
C GLU A 82 5.72 25.24 27.11
N ILE A 83 6.04 26.52 27.33
CA ILE A 83 5.05 27.54 27.74
C ILE A 83 4.07 27.80 26.61
N TYR A 84 4.55 27.88 25.37
CA TYR A 84 3.69 27.98 24.19
C TYR A 84 2.71 26.79 24.10
N GLU A 85 3.16 25.57 24.38
CA GLU A 85 2.31 24.38 24.41
C GLU A 85 1.26 24.46 25.53
N TYR A 86 1.64 24.87 26.73
CA TYR A 86 0.70 25.06 27.85
C TYR A 86 -0.41 26.07 27.48
N ILE A 87 -0.04 27.18 26.83
CA ILE A 87 -0.98 28.19 26.34
C ILE A 87 -1.97 27.57 25.32
N GLN A 88 -1.48 26.75 24.39
CA GLN A 88 -2.35 26.09 23.39
C GLN A 88 -3.27 25.04 24.03
N ILE A 89 -2.79 24.30 25.03
CA ILE A 89 -3.61 23.30 25.74
C ILE A 89 -4.78 23.99 26.46
N ILE A 90 -4.52 25.09 27.19
CA ILE A 90 -5.57 25.88 27.86
C ILE A 90 -6.54 26.47 26.83
N ARG A 91 -6.02 26.95 25.69
CA ARG A 91 -6.82 27.45 24.56
C ARG A 91 -7.85 26.44 24.06
N ILE A 92 -7.39 25.24 23.72
CA ILE A 92 -8.22 24.19 23.13
C ILE A 92 -9.27 23.70 24.14
N ASN A 93 -8.88 23.54 25.40
CA ASN A 93 -9.78 23.04 26.45
C ASN A 93 -10.87 24.05 26.86
N GLY A 94 -10.69 25.35 26.62
CA GLY A 94 -11.67 26.39 26.99
C GLY A 94 -13.03 26.29 26.27
N VAL A 95 -13.04 25.87 25.00
CA VAL A 95 -14.27 25.63 24.21
C VAL A 95 -14.54 24.13 24.05
N GLY A 96 -13.49 23.30 24.15
CA GLY A 96 -13.59 21.87 23.92
C GLY A 96 -13.80 21.51 22.45
N ILE A 97 -13.24 22.30 21.52
CA ILE A 97 -13.17 21.97 20.09
C ILE A 97 -11.77 21.42 19.81
N THR A 98 -11.69 20.12 19.51
CA THR A 98 -10.44 19.42 19.16
C THR A 98 -10.26 19.20 17.65
N LEU A 99 -11.16 19.74 16.83
CA LEU A 99 -11.21 19.43 15.40
C LEU A 99 -10.20 20.26 14.58
N TYR A 100 -9.43 19.57 13.74
CA TYR A 100 -8.53 20.06 12.67
C TYR A 100 -7.32 20.94 13.01
N ARG A 101 -7.14 21.42 14.25
CA ARG A 101 -5.98 22.28 14.57
C ARG A 101 -4.65 21.55 14.80
N SER A 102 -4.67 20.23 14.98
CA SER A 102 -3.48 19.36 14.97
C SER A 102 -3.95 17.92 15.17
N ARG A 103 -3.88 17.06 14.13
CA ARG A 103 -4.12 15.62 14.30
C ARG A 103 -3.16 14.99 15.34
N ASP A 104 -2.05 15.66 15.66
CA ASP A 104 -0.97 15.12 16.50
C ASP A 104 -0.98 15.52 17.98
N LYS A 105 -1.89 16.37 18.47
CA LYS A 105 -1.93 16.75 19.90
C LYS A 105 -3.37 16.92 20.42
N GLN A 106 -4.12 15.81 20.47
CA GLN A 106 -5.35 15.73 21.26
C GLN A 106 -4.99 15.65 22.74
N ILE A 107 -5.02 16.77 23.46
CA ILE A 107 -4.76 16.78 24.91
C ILE A 107 -5.97 17.39 25.62
N THR A 108 -7.05 16.62 25.75
CA THR A 108 -8.10 16.93 26.72
C THR A 108 -7.52 16.81 28.12
N LYS A 109 -7.51 17.91 28.87
CA LYS A 109 -6.99 17.99 30.24
C LYS A 109 -8.11 18.21 31.24
N ASN A 110 -7.92 17.67 32.44
CA ASN A 110 -8.82 17.93 33.56
C ASN A 110 -8.62 19.40 34.06
N PRO A 111 -9.59 19.99 34.77
CA PRO A 111 -9.49 21.38 35.22
C PRO A 111 -8.29 21.66 36.14
N ILE A 112 -7.90 20.69 36.98
CA ILE A 112 -6.79 20.82 37.94
C ILE A 112 -5.45 20.88 37.21
N GLU A 113 -5.24 20.04 36.19
CA GLU A 113 -4.08 20.09 35.31
C GLU A 113 -3.99 21.45 34.59
N LEU A 114 -5.13 22.01 34.15
CA LEU A 114 -5.14 23.32 33.51
C LEU A 114 -4.80 24.46 34.49
N LEU A 115 -5.21 24.34 35.76
CA LEU A 115 -4.79 25.24 36.84
C LEU A 115 -3.29 25.15 37.05
N GLU A 116 -2.73 23.94 37.08
CA GLU A 116 -1.29 23.71 37.20
C GLU A 116 -0.51 24.31 36.03
N LEU A 117 -0.99 24.12 34.80
CA LEU A 117 -0.39 24.73 33.61
C LEU A 117 -0.42 26.27 33.68
N THR A 118 -1.54 26.84 34.13
CA THR A 118 -1.68 28.29 34.33
C THR A 118 -0.71 28.79 35.39
N HIS A 119 -0.57 28.05 36.49
CA HIS A 119 0.42 28.33 37.53
C HIS A 119 1.85 28.34 36.98
N ARG A 120 2.23 27.35 36.18
CA ARG A 120 3.56 27.28 35.53
C ARG A 120 3.81 28.45 34.58
N ILE A 121 2.80 28.86 33.80
CA ILE A 121 2.90 30.03 32.91
C ILE A 121 3.19 31.30 33.71
N PHE A 122 2.48 31.55 34.80
CA PHE A 122 2.72 32.75 35.62
C PHE A 122 4.04 32.71 36.37
N CYS A 123 4.46 31.55 36.88
CA CYS A 123 5.78 31.39 37.48
C CYS A 123 6.90 31.72 36.49
N TRP A 124 6.80 31.22 35.25
CA TRP A 124 7.75 31.55 34.19
C TRP A 124 7.78 33.05 33.88
N TYR A 125 6.62 33.70 33.82
CA TYR A 125 6.58 35.14 33.53
C TYR A 125 7.24 35.98 34.63
N LEU A 126 6.91 35.67 35.90
CA LEU A 126 7.45 36.40 37.05
C LEU A 126 8.95 36.17 37.24
N SER A 127 9.47 34.99 36.92
CA SER A 127 10.91 34.72 36.98
C SER A 127 11.71 35.57 35.99
N LYS A 128 11.07 36.06 34.93
CA LYS A 128 11.67 36.94 33.93
C LYS A 128 11.61 38.44 34.30
N GLU A 129 10.54 38.90 34.96
CA GLU A 129 10.37 40.32 35.32
C GLU A 129 11.06 40.74 36.64
N LYS A 130 11.13 39.87 37.66
CA LYS A 130 11.70 40.23 38.98
C LYS A 130 12.39 39.06 39.69
N HIS A 131 13.73 39.05 39.66
CA HIS A 131 14.54 38.06 40.40
C HIS A 131 14.33 38.08 41.93
N ASP A 132 13.97 39.22 42.52
CA ASP A 132 13.88 39.35 43.98
C ASP A 132 12.55 38.85 44.59
N VAL A 133 11.47 38.75 43.80
CA VAL A 133 10.19 38.18 44.30
C VAL A 133 10.32 36.67 44.46
N MET A 134 11.12 36.00 43.62
CA MET A 134 11.34 34.55 43.68
C MET A 134 12.35 34.11 44.74
N LYS A 135 13.25 34.99 45.21
CA LYS A 135 14.23 34.66 46.27
C LYS A 135 13.62 34.41 47.65
N ASN A 136 12.40 34.88 47.91
CA ASN A 136 11.71 34.71 49.20
C ASN A 136 10.77 33.50 49.24
N THR A 137 10.70 32.69 48.18
CA THR A 137 9.66 31.67 48.01
C THR A 137 10.22 30.31 47.64
N ASP A 138 10.77 29.59 48.62
CA ASP A 138 11.09 28.16 48.53
C ASP A 138 9.84 27.25 48.31
N ASN A 139 8.65 27.79 48.03
CA ASN A 139 7.36 27.09 48.10
C ASN A 139 6.35 27.45 46.97
N LEU A 140 6.77 27.56 45.71
CA LEU A 140 5.83 27.65 44.57
C LEU A 140 5.41 26.25 44.08
N ILE A 141 4.97 25.41 45.01
CA ILE A 141 4.47 24.06 44.71
C ILE A 141 2.97 24.18 44.46
N PHE A 142 2.52 23.71 43.29
CA PHE A 142 1.09 23.60 43.00
C PHE A 142 0.51 22.42 43.78
N ASN A 143 -0.48 22.70 44.62
CA ASN A 143 -1.22 21.69 45.37
C ASN A 143 -2.62 21.53 44.76
N ALA A 144 -3.14 20.30 44.75
CA ALA A 144 -4.49 20.05 44.29
C ALA A 144 -5.49 20.88 45.12
N PRO A 145 -6.41 21.65 44.49
CA PRO A 145 -7.39 22.44 45.22
C PRO A 145 -8.18 21.59 46.21
N MET A 146 -8.38 22.07 47.43
CA MET A 146 -9.24 21.40 48.39
C MET A 146 -10.71 21.55 47.98
N ASN A 147 -11.46 20.47 48.07
CA ASN A 147 -12.90 20.51 47.83
C ASN A 147 -13.67 20.84 49.11
N ILE A 148 -14.87 21.37 48.93
CA ILE A 148 -15.71 21.84 50.03
C ILE A 148 -16.10 20.71 51.01
N ASP A 149 -16.17 19.47 50.51
CA ASP A 149 -16.45 18.28 51.31
C ASP A 149 -15.29 17.88 52.21
N PHE A 150 -14.06 18.05 51.75
CA PHE A 150 -12.84 17.83 52.51
C PHE A 150 -12.70 18.91 53.59
N GLU A 151 -12.87 20.17 53.23
CA GLU A 151 -12.85 21.29 54.18
C GLU A 151 -13.94 21.13 55.25
N SER A 152 -15.14 20.68 54.86
CA SER A 152 -16.24 20.38 55.79
C SER A 152 -15.94 19.18 56.71
N ARG A 153 -15.21 18.16 56.22
CA ARG A 153 -14.78 17.02 57.03
C ARG A 153 -13.68 17.39 58.02
N GLU A 154 -12.69 18.18 57.59
CA GLU A 154 -11.65 18.72 58.47
C GLU A 154 -12.25 19.61 59.56
N LEU A 155 -13.23 20.45 59.23
CA LEU A 155 -13.95 21.25 60.22
C LEU A 155 -14.61 20.37 61.29
N LYS A 156 -15.31 19.30 60.88
CA LYS A 156 -15.92 18.32 61.81
C LYS A 156 -14.88 17.62 62.67
N LYS A 157 -13.72 17.26 62.10
CA LYS A 157 -12.63 16.61 62.82
C LYS A 157 -12.04 17.51 63.91
N VAL A 158 -11.73 18.76 63.56
CA VAL A 158 -11.25 19.77 64.52
C VAL A 158 -12.30 20.00 65.62
N GLN A 159 -13.59 20.03 65.27
CA GLN A 159 -14.66 20.19 66.25
C GLN A 159 -14.75 18.99 67.22
N ASN A 160 -14.55 17.76 66.72
CA ASN A 160 -14.46 16.58 67.57
C ASN A 160 -13.23 16.59 68.47
N ASP A 161 -12.07 17.04 67.96
CA ASP A 161 -10.85 17.16 68.76
C ASP A 161 -11.01 18.19 69.89
N ILE A 162 -11.68 19.32 69.63
CA ILE A 162 -12.03 20.31 70.66
C ILE A 162 -12.92 19.66 71.74
N ASN A 163 -13.95 18.90 71.34
CA ASN A 163 -14.83 18.20 72.28
C ASN A 163 -14.07 17.15 73.11
N LEU A 164 -13.12 16.42 72.52
CA LEU A 164 -12.25 15.49 73.24
C LEU A 164 -11.37 16.20 74.27
N LYS A 165 -10.82 17.36 73.91
CA LYS A 165 -10.02 18.20 74.84
C LYS A 165 -10.88 18.72 75.99
N ASP A 166 -12.14 19.09 75.73
CA ASP A 166 -13.10 19.47 76.78
C ASP A 166 -13.39 18.30 77.73
N ASN A 167 -13.62 17.09 77.20
CA ASN A 167 -13.82 15.90 78.02
C ASN A 167 -12.56 15.55 78.84
N GLN A 168 -11.37 15.69 78.27
CA GLN A 168 -10.10 15.50 79.00
C GLN A 168 -9.94 16.51 80.14
N ILE A 169 -10.25 17.79 79.90
CA ILE A 169 -10.22 18.83 80.94
C ILE A 169 -11.22 18.49 82.05
N ASN A 170 -12.44 18.07 81.70
CA ASN A 170 -13.48 17.74 82.68
C ASN A 170 -13.11 16.49 83.51
N ASN A 171 -12.63 15.41 82.88
CA ASN A 171 -12.17 14.22 83.59
C ASN A 171 -10.99 14.52 84.53
N LEU A 172 -10.06 15.39 84.12
CA LEU A 172 -8.94 15.81 84.97
C LEU A 172 -9.40 16.69 86.14
N ARG A 173 -10.44 17.51 85.94
CA ARG A 173 -11.08 18.29 87.01
C ARG A 173 -11.77 17.40 88.03
N GLU A 174 -12.50 16.39 87.57
CA GLU A 174 -13.15 15.39 88.45
C GLU A 174 -12.10 14.63 89.28
N LYS A 175 -11.01 14.17 88.66
CA LYS A 175 -9.89 13.53 89.39
C LYS A 175 -9.26 14.44 90.44
N ILE A 176 -9.14 15.75 90.17
CA ILE A 176 -8.65 16.72 91.17
C ILE A 176 -9.61 16.82 92.37
N ILE A 177 -10.93 16.75 92.13
CA ILE A 177 -11.95 16.77 93.19
C ILE A 177 -11.87 15.51 94.05
N GLU A 178 -11.65 14.35 93.44
CA GLU A 178 -11.52 13.04 94.13
C GLU A 178 -10.25 12.90 94.98
N MET A 179 -9.16 13.59 94.62
CA MET A 179 -7.82 13.41 95.21
C MET A 179 -7.57 14.07 96.58
N GLY A 180 -8.56 14.70 97.22
CA GLY A 180 -8.55 15.12 98.63
C GLY A 180 -7.20 15.54 99.24
N SER A 181 -6.82 16.81 99.12
CA SER A 181 -5.71 17.48 99.85
C SER A 181 -4.27 16.97 99.62
N GLN A 182 -3.94 16.33 98.49
CA GLN A 182 -2.54 16.09 98.07
C GLN A 182 -2.00 17.21 97.14
N ALA A 183 -1.40 18.26 97.72
CA ALA A 183 -1.06 19.50 97.00
C ALA A 183 -0.06 19.36 95.82
N LYS A 184 0.89 18.41 95.88
CA LYS A 184 1.89 18.21 94.81
C LYS A 184 1.28 17.58 93.54
N ASP A 185 0.41 16.60 93.69
CA ASP A 185 -0.22 15.89 92.58
C ASP A 185 -1.30 16.76 91.90
N ILE A 186 -2.01 17.58 92.69
CA ILE A 186 -2.94 18.60 92.17
C ILE A 186 -2.21 19.65 91.32
N SER A 187 -1.00 20.08 91.71
CA SER A 187 -0.19 21.02 90.94
C SER A 187 0.23 20.46 89.57
N GLN A 188 0.60 19.18 89.52
CA GLN A 188 0.96 18.50 88.26
C GLN A 188 -0.24 18.35 87.32
N LEU A 189 -1.39 17.92 87.83
CA LEU A 189 -2.63 17.83 87.04
C LEU A 189 -3.08 19.21 86.51
N ASN A 190 -2.94 20.27 87.31
CA ASN A 190 -3.23 21.63 86.86
C ASN A 190 -2.30 22.10 85.74
N LYS A 191 -1.00 21.76 85.77
CA LYS A 191 -0.08 22.05 84.66
C LYS A 191 -0.50 21.34 83.37
N ILE A 192 -0.96 20.09 83.47
CA ILE A 192 -1.49 19.33 82.33
C ILE A 192 -2.77 19.99 81.79
N ILE A 193 -3.70 20.39 82.64
CA ILE A 193 -4.92 21.13 82.24
C ILE A 193 -4.57 22.44 81.52
N ILE A 194 -3.57 23.20 82.00
CA ILE A 194 -3.11 24.43 81.33
C ILE A 194 -2.55 24.12 79.93
N SER A 195 -1.77 23.05 79.78
CA SER A 195 -1.27 22.61 78.47
C SER A 195 -2.40 22.24 77.52
N ILE A 196 -3.36 21.43 77.99
CA ILE A 196 -4.52 20.99 77.20
C ILE A 196 -5.40 22.20 76.82
N LYS A 197 -5.56 23.19 77.70
CA LYS A 197 -6.27 24.44 77.39
C LYS A 197 -5.58 25.24 76.29
N ARG A 198 -4.24 25.33 76.30
CA ARG A 198 -3.49 26.00 75.22
C ARG A 198 -3.70 25.29 73.89
N GLU A 199 -3.56 23.97 73.85
CA GLU A 199 -3.85 23.16 72.66
C GLU A 199 -5.30 23.34 72.18
N LYS A 200 -6.26 23.40 73.11
CA LYS A 200 -7.67 23.68 72.79
C LYS A 200 -7.83 25.04 72.12
N THR A 201 -7.23 26.10 72.67
CA THR A 201 -7.29 27.45 72.07
C THR A 201 -6.67 27.48 70.68
N GLU A 202 -5.59 26.75 70.43
CA GLU A 202 -5.01 26.60 69.09
C GLU A 202 -5.99 25.90 68.12
N LEU A 203 -6.68 24.85 68.57
CA LEU A 203 -7.71 24.16 67.79
C LEU A 203 -8.94 25.04 67.53
N GLU A 204 -9.38 25.85 68.50
CA GLU A 204 -10.49 26.81 68.33
C GLU A 204 -10.15 27.88 67.29
N ASN A 205 -8.93 28.44 67.35
CA ASN A 205 -8.44 29.36 66.33
C ASN A 205 -8.40 28.70 64.94
N LYS A 206 -7.98 27.43 64.86
CA LYS A 206 -7.99 26.65 63.62
C LYS A 206 -9.41 26.44 63.09
N ARG A 207 -10.36 26.09 63.95
CA ARG A 207 -11.79 25.93 63.61
C ARG A 207 -12.35 27.21 62.99
N ASP A 208 -12.10 28.36 63.61
CA ASP A 208 -12.65 29.64 63.17
C ASP A 208 -12.06 30.10 61.83
N SER A 209 -10.81 29.72 61.53
CA SER A 209 -10.25 29.90 60.19
C SER A 209 -10.96 29.01 59.17
N ILE A 210 -11.01 27.69 59.39
CA ILE A 210 -11.62 26.74 58.43
C ILE A 210 -13.09 27.07 58.19
N PHE A 211 -13.83 27.47 59.24
CA PHE A 211 -15.23 27.86 59.10
C PHE A 211 -15.41 29.07 58.18
N ARG A 212 -14.56 30.09 58.28
CA ARG A 212 -14.57 31.25 57.39
C ARG A 212 -14.28 30.85 55.94
N ASP A 213 -13.31 29.96 55.74
CA ASP A 213 -12.93 29.47 54.42
C ASP A 213 -14.07 28.67 53.76
N VAL A 214 -14.67 27.72 54.48
CA VAL A 214 -15.84 26.94 54.01
C VAL A 214 -17.02 27.86 53.66
N LYS A 215 -17.29 28.87 54.49
CA LYS A 215 -18.36 29.85 54.22
C LYS A 215 -18.07 30.65 52.95
N SER A 216 -16.85 31.16 52.80
CA SER A 216 -16.42 31.87 51.59
C SER A 216 -16.51 30.99 50.34
N HIS A 217 -16.14 29.71 50.45
CA HIS A 217 -16.20 28.75 49.34
C HIS A 217 -17.65 28.53 48.89
N ARG A 218 -18.58 28.30 49.83
CA ARG A 218 -20.02 28.15 49.53
C ARG A 218 -20.62 29.37 48.84
N GLU A 219 -20.33 30.55 49.35
CA GLU A 219 -20.82 31.81 48.77
C GLU A 219 -20.31 31.99 47.33
N LEU A 220 -19.07 31.57 47.05
CA LEU A 220 -18.51 31.63 45.70
C LEU A 220 -19.20 30.64 44.74
N LEU A 221 -19.44 29.41 45.19
CA LEU A 221 -20.11 28.37 44.40
C LEU A 221 -21.55 28.77 44.04
N GLU A 222 -22.31 29.39 44.95
CA GLU A 222 -23.65 29.88 44.65
C GLU A 222 -23.66 31.03 43.62
N ARG A 223 -22.66 31.92 43.67
CA ARG A 223 -22.46 32.95 42.63
C ARG A 223 -22.10 32.34 41.27
N ILE A 224 -21.34 31.24 41.27
CA ILE A 224 -21.00 30.51 40.05
C ILE A 224 -22.25 29.84 39.49
N LYS A 225 -23.00 29.12 40.32
CA LYS A 225 -24.24 28.44 39.96
C LYS A 225 -25.26 29.38 39.31
N SER A 226 -25.46 30.58 39.88
CA SER A 226 -26.39 31.57 39.33
C SER A 226 -25.98 32.16 37.97
N SER A 227 -24.69 32.10 37.61
CA SER A 227 -24.18 32.57 36.30
C SER A 227 -23.82 31.45 35.32
N HIS A 228 -23.79 30.20 35.80
CA HIS A 228 -23.31 29.02 35.10
C HIS A 228 -24.02 28.78 33.77
N GLU A 229 -25.35 28.72 33.78
CA GLU A 229 -26.15 28.41 32.59
C GLU A 229 -25.93 29.44 31.47
N ARG A 230 -25.83 30.72 31.81
CA ARG A 230 -25.62 31.80 30.82
C ARG A 230 -24.26 31.66 30.16
N ILE A 231 -23.20 31.44 30.94
CA ILE A 231 -21.80 31.34 30.48
C ILE A 231 -21.61 30.10 29.60
N ILE A 232 -22.23 28.98 29.97
CA ILE A 232 -22.12 27.74 29.19
C ILE A 232 -22.91 27.83 27.89
N LYS A 233 -24.10 28.44 27.90
CA LYS A 233 -24.95 28.55 26.70
C LYS A 233 -24.28 29.35 25.58
N SER A 234 -23.58 30.44 25.89
CA SER A 234 -22.83 31.22 24.88
C SER A 234 -21.66 30.42 24.32
N THR A 235 -20.90 29.74 25.18
CA THR A 235 -19.77 28.88 24.77
C THR A 235 -20.23 27.72 23.88
N TYR A 236 -21.36 27.08 24.18
CA TYR A 236 -21.92 26.03 23.33
C TYR A 236 -22.36 26.54 21.96
N LYS A 237 -22.93 27.74 21.88
CA LYS A 237 -23.29 28.33 20.58
C LYS A 237 -22.05 28.52 19.70
N VAL A 238 -20.95 29.02 20.27
CA VAL A 238 -19.66 29.14 19.55
C VAL A 238 -19.15 27.77 19.11
N LYS A 239 -19.25 26.77 19.98
CA LYS A 239 -18.88 25.38 19.67
C LYS A 239 -19.67 24.83 18.49
N ASP A 240 -20.99 25.01 18.48
CA ASP A 240 -21.86 24.53 17.40
C ASP A 240 -21.56 25.23 16.06
N GLU A 241 -21.37 26.56 16.06
CA GLU A 241 -20.97 27.30 14.85
C GLU A 241 -19.63 26.77 14.28
N CYS A 242 -18.65 26.47 15.14
CA CYS A 242 -17.38 25.91 14.70
C CYS A 242 -17.52 24.48 14.14
N ILE A 243 -18.33 23.63 14.79
CA ILE A 243 -18.59 22.26 14.29
C ILE A 243 -19.23 22.30 12.91
N GLN A 244 -20.18 23.21 12.68
CA GLN A 244 -20.83 23.36 11.36
C GLN A 244 -19.83 23.75 10.27
N ASN A 245 -18.94 24.71 10.53
CA ASN A 245 -17.91 25.10 9.56
C ASN A 245 -16.93 23.95 9.25
N HIS A 246 -16.53 23.18 10.26
CA HIS A 246 -15.63 22.05 10.07
C HIS A 246 -16.31 20.91 9.31
N LYS A 247 -17.64 20.73 9.45
CA LYS A 247 -18.41 19.79 8.61
C LYS A 247 -18.35 20.17 7.13
N ILE A 248 -18.51 21.46 6.81
CA ILE A 248 -18.40 21.95 5.42
C ILE A 248 -16.99 21.69 4.88
N LEU A 249 -15.96 21.97 5.68
CA LEU A 249 -14.58 21.71 5.29
C LEU A 249 -14.31 20.22 5.04
N ALA A 250 -14.83 19.33 5.91
CA ALA A 250 -14.69 17.89 5.74
C ALA A 250 -15.40 17.37 4.47
N GLN A 251 -16.56 17.94 4.11
CA GLN A 251 -17.24 17.63 2.86
C GLN A 251 -16.37 17.98 1.64
N LYS A 252 -15.70 19.13 1.67
CA LYS A 252 -14.74 19.52 0.63
C LYS A 252 -13.52 18.60 0.56
N GLU A 253 -12.96 18.21 1.71
CA GLU A 253 -11.84 17.27 1.77
C GLU A 253 -12.21 15.94 1.11
N SER A 254 -13.41 15.42 1.40
CA SER A 254 -13.92 14.20 0.77
C SER A 254 -14.02 14.31 -0.76
N LEU A 255 -14.52 15.44 -1.27
CA LEU A 255 -14.60 15.70 -2.71
C LEU A 255 -13.21 15.79 -3.35
N LEU A 256 -12.27 16.51 -2.73
CA LEU A 256 -10.89 16.59 -3.20
C LEU A 256 -10.24 15.19 -3.26
N VAL A 257 -10.37 14.39 -2.19
CA VAL A 257 -9.83 13.02 -2.15
C VAL A 257 -10.42 12.16 -3.27
N ARG A 258 -11.71 12.30 -3.57
CA ARG A 258 -12.34 11.60 -4.69
C ARG A 258 -11.70 12.00 -6.03
N CYS A 259 -11.56 13.30 -6.29
CA CYS A 259 -10.91 13.80 -7.51
C CYS A 259 -9.47 13.28 -7.64
N GLU A 260 -8.70 13.22 -6.55
CA GLU A 260 -7.34 12.65 -6.54
C GLU A 260 -7.31 11.17 -6.97
N LEU A 261 -8.24 10.38 -6.45
CA LEU A 261 -8.36 8.95 -6.79
C LEU A 261 -8.77 8.78 -8.26
N ASP A 262 -9.74 9.55 -8.72
CA ASP A 262 -10.21 9.51 -10.11
C ASP A 262 -9.10 9.92 -11.09
N ASN A 263 -8.32 10.97 -10.75
CA ASN A 263 -7.16 11.41 -11.54
C ASN A 263 -6.11 10.30 -11.66
N LYS A 264 -5.80 9.63 -10.54
CA LYS A 264 -4.86 8.50 -10.52
C LYS A 264 -5.35 7.34 -11.38
N ASN A 265 -6.65 7.04 -11.33
CA ASN A 265 -7.24 5.96 -12.10
C ASN A 265 -7.20 6.23 -13.61
N ILE A 266 -7.59 7.43 -14.05
CA ILE A 266 -7.56 7.77 -15.47
C ILE A 266 -6.13 7.84 -16.03
N LYS A 267 -5.16 8.38 -15.26
CA LYS A 267 -3.73 8.33 -15.61
C LYS A 267 -3.23 6.91 -15.83
N ASN A 268 -3.61 5.98 -14.96
CA ASN A 268 -3.24 4.57 -15.10
C ASN A 268 -3.86 3.95 -16.37
N ARG A 269 -5.13 4.29 -16.69
CA ARG A 269 -5.78 3.82 -17.92
C ARG A 269 -5.08 4.36 -19.16
N ILE A 270 -4.75 5.65 -19.19
CA ILE A 270 -4.03 6.29 -20.31
C ILE A 270 -2.63 5.67 -20.48
N LYS A 271 -1.90 5.45 -19.38
CA LYS A 271 -0.57 4.82 -19.41
C LYS A 271 -0.60 3.38 -19.93
N ASN A 272 -1.73 2.69 -19.80
CA ASN A 272 -1.92 1.32 -20.28
C ASN A 272 -2.36 1.25 -21.75
N LEU A 273 -2.61 2.38 -22.43
CA LEU A 273 -2.88 2.38 -23.86
C LEU A 273 -1.59 2.05 -24.64
N ASP A 274 -1.74 1.32 -25.75
CA ASP A 274 -0.60 0.90 -26.59
C ASP A 274 0.06 2.06 -27.34
N GLU A 275 -0.68 3.13 -27.60
CA GLU A 275 -0.23 4.34 -28.28
C GLU A 275 -0.66 5.60 -27.51
N SER A 276 0.09 6.68 -27.68
CA SER A 276 -0.20 7.98 -27.10
C SER A 276 -1.03 8.84 -28.05
N ASP A 277 -2.12 9.43 -27.57
CA ASP A 277 -2.90 10.41 -28.30
C ASP A 277 -2.67 11.82 -27.73
N SER A 278 -2.32 12.77 -28.59
CA SER A 278 -1.98 14.14 -28.17
C SER A 278 -3.17 14.89 -27.58
N GLU A 279 -4.39 14.60 -28.04
CA GLU A 279 -5.60 15.22 -27.53
C GLU A 279 -5.93 14.70 -26.13
N ILE A 280 -5.85 13.38 -25.92
CA ILE A 280 -5.98 12.74 -24.59
C ILE A 280 -4.93 13.29 -23.61
N ILE A 281 -3.67 13.46 -24.05
CA ILE A 281 -2.61 14.04 -23.21
C ILE A 281 -2.92 15.50 -22.86
N SER A 282 -3.39 16.29 -23.83
CA SER A 282 -3.75 17.70 -23.62
C SER A 282 -4.90 17.83 -22.60
N GLU A 283 -5.94 17.02 -22.73
CA GLU A 283 -7.07 16.99 -21.79
C GLU A 283 -6.66 16.49 -20.40
N MET A 284 -5.80 15.49 -20.33
CA MET A 284 -5.21 15.03 -19.06
C MET A 284 -4.46 16.16 -18.35
N ASN A 285 -3.67 16.94 -19.07
CA ASN A 285 -2.97 18.10 -18.51
C ASN A 285 -3.94 19.21 -18.07
N PHE A 286 -5.03 19.40 -18.79
CA PHE A 286 -6.08 20.34 -18.40
C PHE A 286 -6.80 19.88 -17.11
N LEU A 287 -7.12 18.60 -17.00
CA LEU A 287 -7.69 17.99 -15.80
C LEU A 287 -6.77 18.15 -14.59
N ASP A 288 -5.46 17.96 -14.77
CA ASP A 288 -4.45 18.20 -13.72
C ASP A 288 -4.42 19.66 -13.26
N LYS A 289 -4.58 20.64 -14.17
CA LYS A 289 -4.68 22.06 -13.81
C LYS A 289 -5.93 22.35 -12.97
N LEU A 290 -7.07 21.79 -13.34
CA LEU A 290 -8.31 21.91 -12.56
C LEU A 290 -8.14 21.33 -11.15
N LEU A 291 -7.49 20.17 -11.04
CA LEU A 291 -7.22 19.56 -9.72
C LEU A 291 -6.32 20.45 -8.86
N GLU A 292 -5.31 21.10 -9.44
CA GLU A 292 -4.44 22.03 -8.71
C GLU A 292 -5.21 23.24 -8.18
N GLN A 293 -6.13 23.78 -8.99
CA GLN A 293 -7.03 24.86 -8.55
C GLN A 293 -7.91 24.42 -7.37
N ILE A 294 -8.52 23.23 -7.44
CA ILE A 294 -9.33 22.67 -6.35
C ILE A 294 -8.49 22.53 -5.06
N ARG A 295 -7.22 22.09 -5.17
CA ARG A 295 -6.29 22.01 -4.02
C ARG A 295 -6.04 23.39 -3.39
N GLU A 296 -5.82 24.41 -4.20
CA GLU A 296 -5.64 25.78 -3.72
C GLU A 296 -6.90 26.30 -3.03
N GLN A 297 -8.07 26.07 -3.59
CA GLN A 297 -9.33 26.48 -2.97
C GLN A 297 -9.61 25.76 -1.65
N TYR A 298 -9.28 24.48 -1.55
CA TYR A 298 -9.36 23.76 -0.27
C TYR A 298 -8.41 24.36 0.77
N LYS A 299 -7.15 24.65 0.41
CA LYS A 299 -6.18 25.30 1.31
C LYS A 299 -6.67 26.66 1.79
N ASN A 300 -7.25 27.46 0.89
CA ASN A 300 -7.84 28.76 1.20
C ASN A 300 -9.04 28.61 2.16
N ALA A 301 -9.94 27.66 1.90
CA ALA A 301 -11.07 27.37 2.76
C ALA A 301 -10.63 26.93 4.17
N LEU A 302 -9.63 26.04 4.28
CA LEU A 302 -9.05 25.61 5.56
C LEU A 302 -8.48 26.81 6.35
N LYS A 303 -7.76 27.72 5.68
CA LYS A 303 -7.22 28.93 6.30
C LYS A 303 -8.34 29.82 6.84
N MET A 304 -9.37 30.06 6.04
CA MET A 304 -10.52 30.89 6.42
C MET A 304 -11.34 30.27 7.55
N THR A 305 -11.58 28.96 7.53
CA THR A 305 -12.25 28.23 8.62
C THR A 305 -11.49 28.38 9.93
N ASN A 306 -10.15 28.27 9.90
CA ASN A 306 -9.31 28.46 11.08
C ASN A 306 -9.34 29.90 11.61
N GLU A 307 -9.32 30.89 10.71
CA GLU A 307 -9.42 32.31 11.06
C GLU A 307 -10.78 32.66 11.65
N TYR A 308 -11.87 32.20 11.02
CA TYR A 308 -13.23 32.39 11.50
C TYR A 308 -13.42 31.79 12.91
N GLN A 309 -12.91 30.58 13.13
CA GLN A 309 -12.90 29.95 14.45
C GLN A 309 -12.12 30.80 15.47
N ASP A 310 -10.93 31.30 15.11
CA ASP A 310 -10.13 32.12 16.03
C ASP A 310 -10.83 33.43 16.41
N ILE A 311 -11.51 34.06 15.44
CA ILE A 311 -12.34 35.25 15.66
C ILE A 311 -13.49 34.94 16.62
N LEU A 312 -14.25 33.87 16.36
CA LEU A 312 -15.39 33.46 17.18
C LEU A 312 -14.98 33.19 18.63
N GLU A 313 -13.93 32.38 18.82
CA GLU A 313 -13.41 32.06 20.15
C GLU A 313 -12.97 33.34 20.86
N THR A 314 -12.20 34.20 20.20
CA THR A 314 -11.71 35.45 20.82
C THR A 314 -12.86 36.37 21.24
N CYS A 315 -13.92 36.49 20.44
CA CYS A 315 -15.09 37.30 20.78
C CYS A 315 -15.80 36.82 22.05
N GLU A 316 -15.81 35.51 22.30
CA GLU A 316 -16.45 34.90 23.47
C GLU A 316 -15.63 35.09 24.75
N PHE A 317 -14.30 34.95 24.68
CA PHE A 317 -13.44 34.99 25.86
C PHE A 317 -12.89 36.37 26.21
N THR A 318 -12.89 37.33 25.28
CA THR A 318 -12.47 38.69 25.61
C THR A 318 -13.55 39.44 26.39
N ASP A 319 -13.14 40.37 27.26
CA ASP A 319 -14.04 41.34 27.91
C ASP A 319 -13.95 42.73 27.25
N ASP A 320 -13.07 42.91 26.25
CA ASP A 320 -12.90 44.18 25.52
C ASP A 320 -13.98 44.37 24.44
N ASN A 321 -14.88 45.33 24.66
CA ASN A 321 -15.98 45.65 23.75
C ASN A 321 -15.54 46.27 22.42
N ILE A 322 -14.42 47.00 22.38
CA ILE A 322 -13.88 47.59 21.15
C ILE A 322 -13.31 46.48 20.27
N LEU A 323 -12.51 45.59 20.87
CA LEU A 323 -12.00 44.41 20.18
C LEU A 323 -13.15 43.55 19.63
N LYS A 324 -14.19 43.28 20.42
CA LYS A 324 -15.37 42.53 19.96
C LYS A 324 -16.00 43.16 18.71
N LYS A 325 -16.23 44.48 18.72
CA LYS A 325 -16.79 45.18 17.56
C LYS A 325 -15.92 45.01 16.31
N ASN A 326 -14.62 45.22 16.44
CA ASN A 326 -13.66 45.06 15.34
C ASN A 326 -13.63 43.63 14.78
N LEU A 327 -13.65 42.64 15.68
CA LEU A 327 -13.64 41.22 15.31
C LEU A 327 -14.96 40.75 14.69
N ILE A 328 -16.11 41.29 15.10
CA ILE A 328 -17.41 41.00 14.46
C ILE A 328 -17.45 41.51 13.02
N ILE A 329 -16.89 42.69 12.73
CA ILE A 329 -16.77 43.20 11.36
C ILE A 329 -15.91 42.23 10.52
N ARG A 330 -14.74 41.87 11.04
CA ARG A 330 -13.83 40.90 10.39
C ARG A 330 -14.47 39.52 10.21
N LYS A 331 -15.28 39.05 11.16
CA LYS A 331 -16.09 37.82 11.05
C LYS A 331 -16.98 37.88 9.80
N GLY A 332 -17.63 39.02 9.58
CA GLY A 332 -18.49 39.26 8.42
C GLY A 332 -17.73 39.26 7.09
N ASP A 333 -16.51 39.79 7.06
CA ASP A 333 -15.65 39.77 5.88
C ASP A 333 -15.16 38.35 5.56
N VAL A 334 -14.65 37.63 6.57
CA VAL A 334 -14.20 36.24 6.44
C VAL A 334 -15.33 35.33 5.97
N ASN A 335 -16.55 35.51 6.49
CA ASN A 335 -17.70 34.70 6.07
C ASN A 335 -18.13 34.99 4.62
N ARG A 336 -18.07 36.27 4.19
CA ARG A 336 -18.37 36.64 2.79
C ARG A 336 -17.36 36.01 1.84
N GLU A 337 -16.08 36.11 2.18
CA GLU A 337 -15.00 35.53 1.40
C GLU A 337 -15.09 34.00 1.38
N PHE A 338 -15.33 33.35 2.52
CA PHE A 338 -15.53 31.90 2.60
C PHE A 338 -16.67 31.42 1.69
N ASN A 339 -17.80 32.14 1.68
CA ASN A 339 -18.94 31.80 0.82
C ASN A 339 -18.64 32.03 -0.67
N PHE A 340 -17.85 33.05 -1.01
CA PHE A 340 -17.37 33.26 -2.37
C PHE A 340 -16.47 32.10 -2.84
N GLN A 341 -15.48 31.74 -2.02
CA GLN A 341 -14.58 30.61 -2.31
C GLN A 341 -15.30 29.26 -2.33
N ASN A 342 -16.37 29.09 -1.56
CA ASN A 342 -17.22 27.90 -1.64
C ASN A 342 -17.86 27.75 -3.02
N LYS A 343 -18.37 28.83 -3.60
CA LYS A 343 -18.97 28.80 -4.95
C LYS A 343 -17.93 28.43 -6.01
N ILE A 344 -16.75 29.02 -5.91
CA ILE A 344 -15.63 28.72 -6.83
C ILE A 344 -15.26 27.24 -6.73
N PHE A 345 -15.04 26.73 -5.53
CA PHE A 345 -14.69 25.32 -5.31
C PHE A 345 -15.69 24.36 -5.96
N TYR A 346 -16.99 24.56 -5.74
CA TYR A 346 -18.00 23.67 -6.33
C TYR A 346 -18.09 23.80 -7.86
N SER A 347 -17.88 25.00 -8.40
CA SER A 347 -17.80 25.22 -9.85
C SER A 347 -16.59 24.52 -10.47
N GLU A 348 -15.43 24.55 -9.81
CA GLU A 348 -14.22 23.85 -10.26
C GLU A 348 -14.40 22.33 -10.20
N ILE A 349 -15.06 21.81 -9.16
CA ILE A 349 -15.43 20.38 -9.05
C ILE A 349 -16.35 19.95 -10.19
N GLU A 350 -17.35 20.76 -10.54
CA GLU A 350 -18.27 20.47 -11.65
C GLU A 350 -17.52 20.44 -12.98
N ALA A 351 -16.66 21.44 -13.23
CA ALA A 351 -15.80 21.48 -14.42
C ALA A 351 -14.88 20.25 -14.49
N TYR A 352 -14.24 19.89 -13.37
CA TYR A 352 -13.38 18.71 -13.26
C TYR A 352 -14.14 17.42 -13.62
N ASN A 353 -15.33 17.22 -13.04
CA ASN A 353 -16.12 16.01 -13.28
C ASN A 353 -16.55 15.90 -14.76
N LYS A 354 -16.95 17.03 -15.37
CA LYS A 354 -17.32 17.06 -16.79
C LYS A 354 -16.13 16.70 -17.69
N THR A 355 -14.97 17.32 -17.46
CA THR A 355 -13.74 17.01 -18.22
C THR A 355 -13.32 15.56 -18.02
N LEU A 356 -13.42 15.02 -16.80
CA LEU A 356 -13.12 13.62 -16.52
C LEU A 356 -14.03 12.68 -17.34
N GLU A 357 -15.34 12.91 -17.34
CA GLU A 357 -16.28 12.09 -18.11
C GLU A 357 -16.00 12.11 -19.61
N GLU A 358 -15.65 13.27 -20.16
CA GLU A 358 -15.28 13.43 -21.57
C GLU A 358 -13.98 12.69 -21.89
N LEU A 359 -12.96 12.84 -21.04
CA LEU A 359 -11.68 12.15 -21.16
C LEU A 359 -11.85 10.63 -21.06
N GLU A 360 -12.66 10.13 -20.13
CA GLU A 360 -12.95 8.70 -19.98
C GLU A 360 -13.62 8.10 -21.23
N LYS A 361 -14.53 8.85 -21.86
CA LYS A 361 -15.16 8.45 -23.14
C LYS A 361 -14.12 8.41 -24.26
N LYS A 362 -13.28 9.43 -24.38
CA LYS A 362 -12.21 9.49 -25.40
C LYS A 362 -11.20 8.36 -25.24
N VAL A 363 -10.72 8.12 -24.01
CA VAL A 363 -9.81 7.00 -23.71
C VAL A 363 -10.43 5.66 -24.09
N ARG A 364 -11.73 5.47 -23.83
CA ARG A 364 -12.44 4.23 -24.21
C ARG A 364 -12.54 4.07 -25.72
N VAL A 365 -12.96 5.11 -26.44
CA VAL A 365 -13.10 5.09 -27.91
C VAL A 365 -11.74 4.87 -28.57
N PHE A 366 -10.70 5.57 -28.11
CA PHE A 366 -9.35 5.42 -28.62
C PHE A 366 -8.81 4.00 -28.39
N GLY A 367 -9.06 3.41 -27.22
CA GLY A 367 -8.74 2.01 -26.95
C GLY A 367 -9.40 1.04 -27.94
N ILE A 368 -10.67 1.27 -28.30
CA ILE A 368 -11.37 0.45 -29.31
C ILE A 368 -10.74 0.62 -30.70
N ILE A 369 -10.43 1.85 -31.11
CA ILE A 369 -9.79 2.13 -32.40
C ILE A 369 -8.41 1.46 -32.48
N LEU A 370 -7.62 1.50 -31.41
CA LEU A 370 -6.34 0.81 -31.33
C LEU A 370 -6.52 -0.70 -31.46
N ASP A 371 -7.50 -1.28 -30.75
CA ASP A 371 -7.80 -2.71 -30.85
C ASP A 371 -8.19 -3.13 -32.27
N ASP A 372 -8.95 -2.31 -33.00
CA ASP A 372 -9.35 -2.58 -34.37
C ASP A 372 -8.18 -2.43 -35.37
N LYS A 373 -7.34 -1.40 -35.19
CA LYS A 373 -6.09 -1.27 -35.96
C LYS A 373 -5.17 -2.46 -35.75
N LEU A 374 -4.97 -2.87 -34.50
CA LEU A 374 -4.14 -4.02 -34.15
C LEU A 374 -4.66 -5.30 -34.80
N ARG A 375 -5.98 -5.52 -34.84
CA ARG A 375 -6.57 -6.68 -35.55
C ARG A 375 -6.26 -6.69 -37.05
N ALA A 376 -6.21 -5.51 -37.67
CA ALA A 376 -5.85 -5.38 -39.08
C ALA A 376 -4.34 -5.62 -39.33
N GLU A 377 -3.50 -5.32 -38.34
CA GLU A 377 -2.03 -5.46 -38.42
C GLU A 377 -1.50 -6.88 -38.21
N ILE A 378 -2.25 -7.80 -37.57
CA ILE A 378 -1.80 -9.20 -37.37
C ILE A 378 -1.59 -9.88 -38.73
N ARG A 379 -0.34 -10.16 -39.10
CA ARG A 379 0.01 -10.80 -40.38
C ARG A 379 -0.13 -12.32 -40.28
N GLU A 380 0.40 -12.93 -39.22
CA GLU A 380 0.42 -14.38 -39.02
C GLU A 380 -0.68 -14.80 -38.02
N LYS A 381 -1.94 -14.55 -38.40
CA LYS A 381 -3.14 -14.77 -37.57
C LYS A 381 -3.24 -16.18 -37.00
N GLU A 382 -2.78 -17.16 -37.77
CA GLU A 382 -2.86 -18.56 -37.38
C GLU A 382 -1.94 -18.87 -36.22
N PHE A 383 -0.68 -18.42 -36.26
CA PHE A 383 0.26 -18.59 -35.17
C PHE A 383 -0.17 -17.87 -33.90
N TYR A 384 -0.62 -16.62 -34.03
CA TYR A 384 -1.12 -15.83 -32.90
C TYR A 384 -2.23 -16.57 -32.14
N LYS A 385 -3.22 -17.12 -32.86
CA LYS A 385 -4.31 -17.91 -32.28
C LYS A 385 -3.81 -19.22 -31.68
N SER A 386 -3.05 -20.01 -32.44
CA SER A 386 -2.51 -21.28 -31.96
C SER A 386 -1.66 -21.10 -30.70
N PHE A 387 -0.89 -20.01 -30.60
CA PHE A 387 -0.12 -19.70 -29.41
C PHE A 387 -1.01 -19.41 -28.20
N LEU A 388 -2.03 -18.56 -28.35
CA LEU A 388 -2.98 -18.23 -27.28
C LEU A 388 -3.86 -19.41 -26.85
N ASN A 389 -3.99 -20.42 -27.69
CA ASN A 389 -4.81 -21.60 -27.42
C ASN A 389 -3.98 -22.77 -26.87
N LEU A 390 -2.66 -22.64 -26.87
CA LEU A 390 -1.77 -23.67 -26.37
C LEU A 390 -2.00 -23.91 -24.87
N ASN A 391 -2.50 -25.10 -24.52
CA ASN A 391 -2.88 -25.46 -23.15
C ASN A 391 -2.55 -26.93 -22.84
N GLY A 392 -2.78 -27.33 -21.59
CA GLY A 392 -2.74 -28.70 -21.12
C GLY A 392 -1.39 -29.40 -21.36
N ARG A 393 -1.47 -30.68 -21.73
CA ARG A 393 -0.28 -31.54 -21.90
C ARG A 393 0.64 -31.04 -23.02
N GLN A 394 0.09 -30.53 -24.12
CA GLN A 394 0.88 -30.06 -25.27
C GLN A 394 1.76 -28.86 -24.88
N LEU A 395 1.18 -27.86 -24.21
CA LEU A 395 1.90 -26.70 -23.70
C LEU A 395 3.09 -27.12 -22.81
N ARG A 396 2.81 -28.03 -21.87
CA ARG A 396 3.78 -28.49 -20.87
C ARG A 396 4.91 -29.28 -21.52
N VAL A 397 4.60 -30.11 -22.52
CA VAL A 397 5.60 -30.86 -23.29
C VAL A 397 6.51 -29.92 -24.05
N LEU A 398 5.95 -28.94 -24.78
CA LEU A 398 6.74 -27.94 -25.49
C LEU A 398 7.62 -27.12 -24.56
N TYR A 399 7.07 -26.68 -23.43
CA TYR A 399 7.84 -26.00 -22.40
C TYR A 399 9.00 -26.85 -21.87
N CYS A 400 8.75 -28.12 -21.55
CA CYS A 400 9.77 -29.05 -21.05
C CYS A 400 10.89 -29.25 -22.08
N LEU A 401 10.55 -29.43 -23.35
CA LEU A 401 11.53 -29.61 -24.44
C LEU A 401 12.50 -28.42 -24.54
N ILE A 402 11.97 -27.20 -24.46
CA ILE A 402 12.78 -25.98 -24.50
C ILE A 402 13.54 -25.79 -23.18
N LYS A 403 12.98 -26.22 -22.04
CA LYS A 403 13.63 -26.12 -20.72
C LYS A 403 14.82 -27.06 -20.57
N SER A 404 14.70 -28.31 -21.02
CA SER A 404 15.70 -29.34 -20.75
C SER A 404 16.80 -29.47 -21.80
N TYR A 405 16.80 -28.65 -22.87
CA TYR A 405 17.62 -28.88 -24.08
C TYR A 405 19.13 -29.09 -23.83
N SER A 406 19.75 -28.35 -22.89
CA SER A 406 21.16 -28.55 -22.54
C SER A 406 21.46 -29.95 -22.01
N THR A 407 20.48 -30.59 -21.37
CA THR A 407 20.51 -32.00 -20.95
C THR A 407 20.00 -32.94 -22.04
N THR A 408 19.02 -32.48 -22.83
CA THR A 408 18.34 -33.23 -23.90
C THR A 408 19.30 -33.63 -25.03
N TYR A 409 20.31 -32.84 -25.39
CA TYR A 409 21.26 -33.20 -26.46
C TYR A 409 21.96 -34.56 -26.19
N SER A 410 22.35 -34.81 -24.93
CA SER A 410 22.93 -36.10 -24.50
C SER A 410 21.93 -37.26 -24.44
N ILE A 411 20.64 -36.93 -24.30
CA ILE A 411 19.53 -37.87 -24.22
C ILE A 411 19.00 -38.21 -25.62
N LEU A 412 19.04 -37.28 -26.57
CA LEU A 412 18.57 -37.46 -27.96
C LEU A 412 19.40 -38.52 -28.70
N ASP A 413 20.73 -38.45 -28.59
CA ASP A 413 21.63 -39.44 -29.18
C ASP A 413 21.41 -40.85 -28.60
N LYS A 414 21.21 -40.97 -27.28
CA LYS A 414 20.93 -42.25 -26.61
C LYS A 414 19.48 -42.73 -26.78
N SER A 415 18.53 -41.82 -26.96
CA SER A 415 17.11 -42.14 -27.14
C SER A 415 16.80 -42.70 -28.52
N ARG A 416 17.59 -42.34 -29.56
CA ARG A 416 17.62 -43.07 -30.83
C ARG A 416 17.89 -44.54 -30.54
N GLU A 417 19.03 -44.86 -29.94
CA GLU A 417 19.43 -46.23 -29.58
C GLU A 417 18.40 -46.98 -28.71
N TRP A 418 17.81 -46.31 -27.73
CA TRP A 418 16.90 -46.95 -26.77
C TRP A 418 15.49 -47.19 -27.32
N MET A 419 14.95 -46.29 -28.16
CA MET A 419 13.71 -46.57 -28.89
C MET A 419 13.87 -47.76 -29.85
N PHE A 420 15.08 -47.97 -30.39
CA PHE A 420 15.39 -49.13 -31.23
C PHE A 420 15.53 -50.44 -30.43
N LYS A 421 15.91 -50.40 -29.14
CA LYS A 421 16.16 -51.62 -28.32
C LYS A 421 15.05 -52.03 -27.34
N TYR A 422 14.34 -51.11 -26.69
CA TYR A 422 13.49 -51.41 -25.51
C TYR A 422 12.06 -50.84 -25.57
N GLY A 423 11.67 -50.19 -26.67
CA GLY A 423 10.34 -49.58 -26.80
C GLY A 423 10.20 -48.20 -26.13
N LEU A 424 9.09 -47.50 -26.41
CA LEU A 424 8.88 -46.07 -26.06
C LEU A 424 8.74 -45.80 -24.56
N ALA A 425 8.09 -46.69 -23.82
CA ALA A 425 7.72 -46.49 -22.41
C ALA A 425 8.92 -46.53 -21.46
N GLU A 426 9.98 -47.25 -21.81
CA GLU A 426 11.13 -47.49 -20.92
C GLU A 426 12.29 -46.49 -21.11
N SER A 427 12.20 -45.61 -22.11
CA SER A 427 13.27 -44.65 -22.40
C SER A 427 13.48 -43.67 -21.24
N LYS A 428 14.76 -43.42 -20.88
CA LYS A 428 15.15 -42.43 -19.87
C LYS A 428 14.54 -41.04 -20.15
N PHE A 429 14.45 -40.68 -21.43
CA PHE A 429 13.78 -39.47 -21.90
C PHE A 429 12.32 -39.38 -21.43
N MET A 430 11.52 -40.44 -21.58
CA MET A 430 10.10 -40.42 -21.19
C MET A 430 9.93 -40.37 -19.67
N LYS A 431 10.83 -41.02 -18.90
CA LYS A 431 10.84 -40.93 -17.43
C LYS A 431 11.15 -39.51 -16.96
N ASP A 432 12.19 -38.88 -17.52
CA ASP A 432 12.58 -37.51 -17.20
C ASP A 432 11.51 -36.48 -17.64
N LEU A 433 10.91 -36.68 -18.82
CA LEU A 433 9.80 -35.86 -19.30
C LEU A 433 8.58 -35.98 -18.38
N ASN A 434 8.15 -37.20 -18.03
CA ASN A 434 7.01 -37.41 -17.15
C ASN A 434 7.24 -36.84 -15.75
N LYS A 435 8.46 -36.92 -15.21
CA LYS A 435 8.84 -36.25 -13.95
C LYS A 435 8.70 -34.73 -14.06
N ASN A 436 9.27 -34.13 -15.12
CA ASN A 436 9.14 -32.68 -15.35
C ASN A 436 7.68 -32.25 -15.56
N LEU A 437 6.85 -33.07 -16.20
CA LEU A 437 5.42 -32.81 -16.36
C LEU A 437 4.68 -32.85 -15.02
N GLN A 438 5.02 -33.79 -14.12
CA GLN A 438 4.45 -33.85 -12.76
C GLN A 438 4.81 -32.61 -11.94
N GLU A 439 6.05 -32.13 -12.02
CA GLU A 439 6.50 -30.91 -11.33
C GLU A 439 5.73 -29.66 -11.79
N LEU A 440 5.19 -29.66 -13.02
CA LEU A 440 4.42 -28.55 -13.55
C LEU A 440 2.95 -28.57 -13.14
N ASN A 441 2.41 -29.67 -12.60
CA ASN A 441 0.95 -29.82 -12.33
C ASN A 441 0.35 -28.71 -11.46
N SER A 442 1.15 -28.05 -10.62
CA SER A 442 0.74 -26.94 -9.75
C SER A 442 0.81 -25.56 -10.42
N VAL A 443 1.38 -25.44 -11.61
CA VAL A 443 1.58 -24.19 -12.37
C VAL A 443 0.44 -24.02 -13.37
N SER A 444 -0.13 -22.82 -13.49
CA SER A 444 -1.21 -22.56 -14.46
C SER A 444 -0.69 -22.56 -15.90
N ASP A 445 -1.55 -22.88 -16.86
CA ASP A 445 -1.16 -22.91 -18.26
C ASP A 445 -0.78 -21.50 -18.78
N GLU A 446 -1.46 -20.44 -18.33
CA GLU A 446 -1.08 -19.06 -18.67
C GLU A 446 0.34 -18.73 -18.20
N GLN A 447 0.73 -19.17 -16.99
CA GLN A 447 2.09 -18.98 -16.49
C GLN A 447 3.12 -19.70 -17.35
N ILE A 448 2.85 -20.96 -17.72
CA ILE A 448 3.75 -21.74 -18.57
C ILE A 448 3.86 -21.09 -19.96
N ARG A 449 2.74 -20.61 -20.52
CA ARG A 449 2.72 -19.94 -21.82
C ARG A 449 3.48 -18.61 -21.82
N ILE A 450 3.39 -17.82 -20.75
CA ILE A 450 4.21 -16.60 -20.58
C ILE A 450 5.70 -16.95 -20.62
N ILE A 451 6.12 -18.00 -19.91
CA ILE A 451 7.54 -18.40 -19.89
C ILE A 451 7.97 -18.94 -21.26
N LEU A 452 7.10 -19.71 -21.92
CA LEU A 452 7.32 -20.21 -23.27
C LEU A 452 7.50 -19.06 -24.27
N TYR A 453 6.64 -18.04 -24.22
CA TYR A 453 6.74 -16.82 -25.05
C TYR A 453 8.12 -16.17 -24.92
N TYR A 454 8.55 -15.83 -23.69
CA TYR A 454 9.82 -15.14 -23.48
C TYR A 454 11.04 -16.00 -23.85
N LYS A 455 10.93 -17.33 -23.72
CA LYS A 455 11.98 -18.24 -24.21
C LYS A 455 12.09 -18.23 -25.73
N LEU A 456 10.96 -18.30 -26.44
CA LEU A 456 10.93 -18.23 -27.89
C LEU A 456 11.47 -16.91 -28.42
N VAL A 457 11.06 -15.80 -27.82
CA VAL A 457 11.62 -14.46 -28.11
C VAL A 457 13.14 -14.42 -27.92
N LYS A 458 13.64 -15.03 -26.84
CA LYS A 458 15.07 -15.06 -26.57
C LYS A 458 15.84 -15.87 -27.60
N MET A 459 15.32 -17.04 -27.99
CA MET A 459 15.93 -17.91 -29.01
C MET A 459 15.92 -17.26 -30.40
N THR A 460 14.87 -16.52 -30.73
CA THR A 460 14.75 -15.79 -32.02
C THR A 460 15.55 -14.49 -32.07
N GLY A 461 16.11 -14.03 -30.93
CA GLY A 461 16.88 -12.79 -30.86
C GLY A 461 16.04 -11.50 -31.00
N ILE A 462 14.71 -11.59 -30.86
CA ILE A 462 13.80 -10.45 -31.01
C ILE A 462 14.02 -9.46 -29.85
N LYS A 463 14.22 -8.17 -30.20
CA LYS A 463 14.42 -7.09 -29.24
C LYS A 463 13.11 -6.34 -28.98
N ASN A 464 13.03 -5.64 -27.84
CA ASN A 464 11.92 -4.75 -27.47
C ASN A 464 10.54 -5.41 -27.28
N VAL A 465 10.50 -6.60 -26.67
CA VAL A 465 9.24 -7.31 -26.40
C VAL A 465 8.52 -6.82 -25.14
N SER A 466 7.19 -6.90 -25.15
CA SER A 466 6.36 -6.72 -23.95
C SER A 466 5.03 -7.42 -24.12
N ILE A 467 4.68 -8.33 -23.21
CA ILE A 467 3.35 -8.94 -23.19
C ILE A 467 2.26 -7.96 -22.73
N CYS A 468 2.62 -6.88 -22.02
CA CYS A 468 1.66 -5.87 -21.58
C CYS A 468 1.30 -4.85 -22.66
N ASN A 469 2.05 -4.82 -23.76
CA ASN A 469 1.74 -3.99 -24.92
C ASN A 469 1.29 -4.93 -26.05
N LYS A 470 0.03 -4.84 -26.43
CA LYS A 470 -0.59 -5.81 -27.34
C LYS A 470 0.03 -5.72 -28.73
N LYS A 471 0.41 -4.52 -29.17
CA LYS A 471 1.15 -4.29 -30.41
C LYS A 471 2.46 -5.04 -30.44
N LYS A 472 3.30 -4.84 -29.42
CA LYS A 472 4.60 -5.51 -29.30
C LYS A 472 4.45 -7.02 -29.19
N PHE A 473 3.42 -7.51 -28.50
CA PHE A 473 3.12 -8.94 -28.43
C PHE A 473 2.79 -9.50 -29.83
N VAL A 474 1.89 -8.85 -30.57
CA VAL A 474 1.53 -9.22 -31.95
C VAL A 474 2.74 -9.19 -32.87
N GLU A 475 3.50 -8.09 -32.88
CA GLU A 475 4.71 -7.93 -33.70
C GLU A 475 5.73 -9.04 -33.38
N SER A 476 5.90 -9.38 -32.10
CA SER A 476 6.81 -10.46 -31.68
C SER A 476 6.33 -11.83 -32.15
N THR A 477 5.01 -12.09 -32.12
CA THR A 477 4.47 -13.36 -32.64
C THR A 477 4.63 -13.50 -34.15
N ASP A 478 4.43 -12.41 -34.91
CA ASP A 478 4.67 -12.40 -36.36
C ASP A 478 6.16 -12.61 -36.67
N GLU A 479 7.05 -11.98 -35.89
CA GLU A 479 8.49 -12.10 -36.10
C GLU A 479 9.05 -13.48 -35.74
N ILE A 480 8.47 -14.18 -34.76
CA ILE A 480 8.82 -15.59 -34.47
C ILE A 480 8.59 -16.48 -35.70
N ILE A 481 7.48 -16.28 -36.42
CA ILE A 481 7.19 -17.00 -37.67
C ILE A 481 8.20 -16.62 -38.76
N ASN A 482 8.55 -15.34 -38.88
CA ASN A 482 9.53 -14.87 -39.86
C ASN A 482 10.90 -15.53 -39.65
N VAL A 483 11.38 -15.57 -38.41
CA VAL A 483 12.66 -16.21 -38.06
C VAL A 483 12.61 -17.70 -38.37
N ALA A 484 11.55 -18.40 -37.96
CA ALA A 484 11.38 -19.82 -38.24
C ALA A 484 11.37 -20.13 -39.75
N TYR A 485 10.66 -19.32 -40.54
CA TYR A 485 10.59 -19.46 -41.99
C TYR A 485 11.96 -19.22 -42.64
N ASN A 486 12.67 -18.17 -42.24
CA ASN A 486 13.98 -17.83 -42.78
C ASN A 486 15.04 -18.89 -42.46
N MET A 487 14.92 -19.58 -41.32
CA MET A 487 15.78 -20.72 -40.97
C MET A 487 15.55 -21.95 -41.86
N LEU A 488 14.34 -22.15 -42.38
CA LEU A 488 14.01 -23.28 -43.26
C LEU A 488 14.23 -22.99 -44.74
N MET A 489 14.28 -21.73 -45.16
CA MET A 489 14.56 -21.32 -46.54
C MET A 489 15.74 -22.04 -47.22
N PRO A 490 16.90 -22.25 -46.56
CA PRO A 490 18.04 -22.94 -47.18
C PRO A 490 17.92 -24.48 -47.17
N GLU A 491 16.94 -25.06 -46.47
CA GLU A 491 16.81 -26.50 -46.31
C GLU A 491 16.28 -27.20 -47.57
N GLU A 492 16.83 -28.38 -47.86
CA GLU A 492 16.43 -29.16 -49.02
C GLU A 492 14.97 -29.65 -48.91
N GLY A 493 14.17 -29.27 -49.91
CA GLY A 493 12.74 -29.62 -49.99
C GLY A 493 11.80 -28.57 -49.39
N PHE A 494 12.29 -27.52 -48.74
CA PHE A 494 11.45 -26.42 -48.26
C PHE A 494 10.99 -25.52 -49.42
N LYS A 495 9.69 -25.19 -49.45
CA LYS A 495 9.11 -24.33 -50.49
C LYS A 495 8.06 -23.39 -49.90
N TYR A 496 7.97 -22.19 -50.46
CA TYR A 496 6.83 -21.31 -50.23
C TYR A 496 5.60 -21.84 -50.96
N ILE A 497 4.47 -21.99 -50.27
CA ILE A 497 3.23 -22.49 -50.87
C ILE A 497 2.10 -21.44 -50.82
N GLU A 498 1.67 -21.03 -49.63
CA GLU A 498 0.54 -20.09 -49.45
C GLU A 498 0.89 -18.95 -48.50
N ASN A 499 1.38 -19.29 -47.31
CA ASN A 499 1.90 -18.35 -46.32
C ASN A 499 3.02 -19.01 -45.51
N LYS A 500 3.70 -18.24 -44.66
CA LYS A 500 4.87 -18.73 -43.92
C LYS A 500 4.50 -19.83 -42.94
N ALA A 501 3.45 -19.64 -42.14
CA ALA A 501 2.94 -20.64 -41.20
C ALA A 501 2.59 -21.97 -41.90
N TYR A 502 1.91 -21.90 -43.04
CA TYR A 502 1.52 -23.03 -43.86
C TYR A 502 2.73 -23.77 -44.44
N SER A 503 3.69 -23.03 -44.97
CA SER A 503 4.92 -23.61 -45.55
C SER A 503 5.74 -24.36 -44.49
N ILE A 504 5.86 -23.82 -43.28
CA ILE A 504 6.51 -24.48 -42.13
C ILE A 504 5.79 -25.79 -41.78
N LYS A 505 4.45 -25.77 -41.71
CA LYS A 505 3.64 -26.95 -41.41
C LYS A 505 3.80 -28.06 -42.45
N VAL A 506 3.65 -27.73 -43.73
CA VAL A 506 3.79 -28.69 -44.83
C VAL A 506 5.16 -29.34 -44.81
N TYR A 507 6.22 -28.55 -44.65
CA TYR A 507 7.58 -29.05 -44.60
C TYR A 507 7.77 -30.10 -43.50
N TYR A 508 7.37 -29.78 -42.25
CA TYR A 508 7.52 -30.73 -41.16
C TYR A 508 6.61 -31.95 -41.33
N LEU A 509 5.38 -31.79 -41.80
CA LEU A 509 4.51 -32.93 -42.14
C LEU A 509 5.14 -33.87 -43.17
N GLN A 510 5.76 -33.33 -44.22
CA GLN A 510 6.46 -34.13 -45.22
C GLN A 510 7.66 -34.88 -44.61
N LYS A 511 8.48 -34.20 -43.79
CA LYS A 511 9.58 -34.84 -43.06
C LYS A 511 9.06 -35.93 -42.09
N PHE A 512 7.87 -35.76 -41.52
CA PHE A 512 7.23 -36.79 -40.69
C PHE A 512 6.84 -38.01 -41.50
N ILE A 513 6.21 -37.81 -42.65
CA ILE A 513 5.80 -38.89 -43.56
C ILE A 513 7.04 -39.62 -44.07
N GLU A 514 8.13 -38.90 -44.37
CA GLU A 514 9.42 -39.48 -44.76
C GLU A 514 10.00 -40.36 -43.64
N ALA A 515 9.99 -39.88 -42.39
CA ALA A 515 10.41 -40.65 -41.22
C ALA A 515 9.61 -41.96 -41.09
N LEU A 516 8.29 -41.88 -41.27
CA LEU A 516 7.40 -43.03 -41.22
C LEU A 516 7.65 -44.00 -42.38
N LYS A 517 7.84 -43.48 -43.59
CA LYS A 517 8.14 -44.29 -44.79
C LYS A 517 9.43 -45.07 -44.62
N ILE A 518 10.49 -44.44 -44.08
CA ILE A 518 11.76 -45.12 -43.80
C ILE A 518 11.55 -46.26 -42.80
N ARG A 519 10.74 -46.02 -41.77
CA ARG A 519 10.50 -46.97 -40.67
C ARG A 519 9.54 -48.12 -41.02
N TYR A 520 8.55 -47.88 -41.89
CA TYR A 520 7.44 -48.81 -42.16
C TYR A 520 7.27 -49.10 -43.66
N LYS A 521 8.36 -49.38 -44.39
CA LYS A 521 8.39 -49.52 -45.86
C LYS A 521 7.37 -50.50 -46.47
N ASN A 522 6.93 -51.53 -45.73
CA ASN A 522 6.05 -52.60 -46.23
C ASN A 522 4.69 -52.67 -45.51
N ILE A 523 4.17 -51.54 -45.03
CA ILE A 523 2.91 -51.53 -44.29
C ILE A 523 1.73 -52.00 -45.15
N LYS A 524 0.88 -52.86 -44.58
CA LYS A 524 -0.43 -53.21 -45.16
C LYS A 524 -1.50 -52.31 -44.55
N ILE A 525 -2.18 -51.55 -45.41
CA ILE A 525 -3.33 -50.73 -45.01
C ILE A 525 -4.62 -51.54 -45.18
N ASP A 526 -5.61 -51.31 -44.32
CA ASP A 526 -6.94 -51.90 -44.45
C ASP A 526 -7.77 -51.22 -45.55
N ASP A 527 -8.87 -51.85 -45.95
CA ASP A 527 -9.72 -51.36 -47.05
C ASP A 527 -10.44 -50.04 -46.70
N LEU A 528 -10.72 -49.79 -45.42
CA LEU A 528 -11.32 -48.53 -44.98
C LEU A 528 -10.35 -47.36 -45.21
N LEU A 529 -9.10 -47.55 -44.80
CA LEU A 529 -8.04 -46.56 -44.96
C LEU A 529 -7.69 -46.36 -46.43
N LEU A 530 -7.68 -47.43 -47.23
CA LEU A 530 -7.51 -47.37 -48.67
C LEU A 530 -8.59 -46.52 -49.35
N SER A 531 -9.85 -46.72 -48.99
CA SER A 531 -10.97 -45.94 -49.54
C SER A 531 -10.85 -44.46 -49.20
N LYS A 532 -10.47 -44.10 -47.97
CA LYS A 532 -10.25 -42.69 -47.59
C LYS A 532 -9.17 -42.01 -48.43
N ILE A 533 -8.02 -42.66 -48.63
CA ILE A 533 -6.94 -42.10 -49.47
C ILE A 533 -7.43 -41.94 -50.90
N TYR A 534 -8.17 -42.93 -51.40
CA TYR A 534 -8.71 -42.90 -52.74
C TYR A 534 -9.68 -41.72 -52.91
N GLU A 535 -10.62 -41.53 -51.99
CA GLU A 535 -11.56 -40.39 -52.00
C GLU A 535 -10.82 -39.05 -52.03
N ASP A 536 -9.85 -38.84 -51.13
CA ASP A 536 -9.03 -37.62 -51.09
C ASP A 536 -8.27 -37.40 -52.40
N ILE A 537 -7.69 -38.45 -52.98
CA ILE A 537 -6.93 -38.37 -54.24
C ILE A 537 -7.86 -38.09 -55.43
N ILE A 538 -9.07 -38.63 -55.44
CA ILE A 538 -10.07 -38.33 -56.46
C ILE A 538 -10.57 -36.89 -56.33
N GLU A 539 -10.77 -36.39 -55.11
CA GLU A 539 -11.11 -34.99 -54.88
C GLU A 539 -10.00 -34.08 -55.40
N ILE A 540 -8.74 -34.36 -55.04
CA ILE A 540 -7.56 -33.65 -55.55
C ILE A 540 -7.51 -33.69 -57.08
N ARG A 541 -7.73 -34.86 -57.70
CA ARG A 541 -7.76 -35.04 -59.16
C ARG A 541 -8.84 -34.18 -59.83
N ASN A 542 -9.97 -33.99 -59.19
CA ASN A 542 -11.13 -33.27 -59.73
C ASN A 542 -11.08 -31.76 -59.47
N ARG A 543 -10.16 -31.27 -58.62
CA ARG A 543 -10.00 -29.85 -58.35
C ARG A 543 -9.36 -29.12 -59.55
N PRO A 544 -9.92 -27.97 -59.99
CA PRO A 544 -9.32 -27.15 -61.04
C PRO A 544 -8.11 -26.38 -60.50
N ASN A 545 -6.95 -27.04 -60.37
CA ASN A 545 -5.75 -26.43 -59.82
C ASN A 545 -4.63 -26.34 -60.88
N THR A 546 -4.08 -25.15 -61.08
CA THR A 546 -3.01 -24.89 -62.08
C THR A 546 -1.67 -25.55 -61.72
N MET A 547 -1.49 -25.98 -60.47
CA MET A 547 -0.28 -26.65 -59.95
C MET A 547 -0.04 -28.07 -60.52
N PHE A 548 -1.05 -28.72 -61.11
CA PHE A 548 -0.93 -30.10 -61.60
C PHE A 548 -0.11 -30.24 -62.89
N TYR A 549 0.04 -29.16 -63.66
CA TYR A 549 0.41 -29.28 -65.08
C TYR A 549 1.91 -29.43 -65.38
N ASN A 550 2.81 -29.38 -64.38
CA ASN A 550 4.26 -29.38 -64.62
C ASN A 550 5.08 -30.40 -63.81
N ASN A 551 4.48 -31.42 -63.19
CA ASN A 551 5.22 -32.39 -62.38
C ASN A 551 5.03 -33.83 -62.85
N ASN A 552 6.12 -34.47 -63.33
CA ASN A 552 6.22 -35.91 -63.62
C ASN A 552 5.97 -36.83 -62.41
N LYS A 553 5.73 -36.26 -61.21
CA LYS A 553 5.43 -36.98 -59.96
C LYS A 553 3.98 -37.48 -59.86
N PHE A 554 3.04 -36.98 -60.66
CA PHE A 554 1.61 -37.26 -60.49
C PHE A 554 1.04 -38.28 -61.47
N LYS A 555 1.63 -39.48 -61.52
CA LYS A 555 1.19 -40.57 -62.40
C LYS A 555 -0.27 -41.02 -62.19
N PHE A 556 -0.88 -40.68 -61.05
CA PHE A 556 -2.26 -41.06 -60.73
C PHE A 556 -3.32 -40.29 -61.56
N LEU A 557 -2.97 -39.14 -62.15
CA LEU A 557 -3.89 -38.34 -62.98
C LEU A 557 -4.35 -39.10 -64.24
N SER A 558 -3.54 -40.04 -64.73
CA SER A 558 -3.83 -40.87 -65.90
C SER A 558 -4.26 -42.31 -65.57
N MET A 559 -4.34 -42.67 -64.28
CA MET A 559 -4.70 -44.03 -63.85
C MET A 559 -6.23 -44.22 -63.78
N ASN A 560 -6.69 -45.45 -64.03
CA ASN A 560 -8.05 -45.87 -63.71
C ASN A 560 -8.21 -46.22 -62.22
N GLU A 561 -9.45 -46.36 -61.74
CA GLU A 561 -9.76 -46.65 -60.33
C GLU A 561 -8.97 -47.84 -59.76
N LYS A 562 -8.93 -48.97 -60.49
CA LYS A 562 -8.21 -50.18 -60.06
C LYS A 562 -6.70 -49.95 -59.96
N GLU A 563 -6.13 -49.18 -60.88
CA GLU A 563 -4.71 -48.82 -60.86
C GLU A 563 -4.38 -47.90 -59.69
N ILE A 564 -5.24 -46.91 -59.39
CA ILE A 564 -5.06 -46.00 -58.26
C ILE A 564 -5.11 -46.79 -56.95
N LEU A 565 -6.15 -47.60 -56.73
CA LEU A 565 -6.29 -48.42 -55.52
C LEU A 565 -5.10 -49.36 -55.31
N ASN A 566 -4.64 -50.02 -56.37
CA ASN A 566 -3.46 -50.91 -56.30
C ASN A 566 -2.15 -50.14 -56.04
N SER A 567 -2.01 -48.93 -56.59
CA SER A 567 -0.84 -48.10 -56.37
C SER A 567 -0.82 -47.52 -54.94
N ILE A 568 -1.97 -47.10 -54.41
CA ILE A 568 -2.12 -46.67 -53.01
C ILE A 568 -1.75 -47.81 -52.07
N ARG A 569 -2.25 -49.03 -52.29
CA ARG A 569 -1.89 -50.21 -51.48
C ARG A 569 -0.39 -50.49 -51.45
N LYS A 570 0.32 -50.23 -52.55
CA LYS A 570 1.77 -50.45 -52.64
C LYS A 570 2.59 -49.33 -51.99
N ASN A 571 2.14 -48.08 -52.10
CA ASN A 571 2.92 -46.91 -51.70
C ASN A 571 2.09 -45.89 -50.88
N PRO A 572 1.48 -46.27 -49.75
CA PRO A 572 0.55 -45.40 -49.03
C PRO A 572 1.18 -44.06 -48.56
N PHE A 573 2.46 -44.07 -48.19
CA PHE A 573 3.18 -42.86 -47.78
C PHE A 573 3.46 -41.87 -48.92
N GLU A 574 3.54 -42.35 -50.16
CA GLU A 574 3.70 -41.48 -51.34
C GLU A 574 2.41 -40.69 -51.59
N TYR A 575 1.26 -41.38 -51.53
CA TYR A 575 -0.04 -40.74 -51.66
C TYR A 575 -0.37 -39.80 -50.50
N LEU A 576 0.06 -40.13 -49.29
CA LEU A 576 0.02 -39.21 -48.15
C LEU A 576 0.79 -37.91 -48.40
N SER A 577 2.00 -38.03 -48.96
CA SER A 577 2.84 -36.87 -49.26
C SER A 577 2.17 -35.98 -50.31
N ILE A 578 1.50 -36.59 -51.30
CA ILE A 578 0.71 -35.90 -52.32
C ILE A 578 -0.47 -35.16 -51.68
N ILE A 579 -1.20 -35.80 -50.75
CA ILE A 579 -2.31 -35.17 -50.02
C ILE A 579 -1.81 -33.94 -49.25
N VAL A 580 -0.70 -34.07 -48.50
CA VAL A 580 -0.13 -32.94 -47.73
C VAL A 580 0.33 -31.78 -48.61
N GLU A 581 0.89 -32.06 -49.79
CA GLU A 581 1.40 -31.04 -50.70
C GLU A 581 0.27 -30.29 -51.44
N LEU A 582 -0.87 -30.94 -51.67
CA LEU A 582 -1.92 -30.43 -52.58
C LEU A 582 -3.26 -30.10 -51.90
N ARG A 583 -3.48 -30.50 -50.65
CA ARG A 583 -4.71 -30.26 -49.88
C ARG A 583 -4.58 -28.99 -49.01
N ASN A 584 -5.67 -28.28 -48.71
CA ASN A 584 -5.64 -26.97 -48.04
C ASN A 584 -5.40 -27.05 -46.52
N SER A 585 -4.94 -25.94 -45.94
CA SER A 585 -4.52 -25.75 -44.55
C SER A 585 -5.47 -26.17 -43.42
N ARG A 586 -6.78 -26.29 -43.67
CA ARG A 586 -7.78 -26.60 -42.64
C ARG A 586 -7.96 -28.10 -42.37
N GLU A 587 -7.42 -28.98 -43.20
CA GLU A 587 -7.71 -30.44 -43.17
C GLU A 587 -6.58 -31.27 -42.51
N TYR A 588 -5.56 -30.63 -41.93
CA TYR A 588 -4.39 -31.34 -41.36
C TYR A 588 -4.71 -32.23 -40.16
N ILE A 589 -5.78 -31.96 -39.41
CA ILE A 589 -6.24 -32.89 -38.35
C ILE A 589 -6.60 -34.23 -38.97
N GLU A 590 -7.19 -34.24 -40.17
CA GLU A 590 -7.54 -35.46 -40.90
C GLU A 590 -6.29 -36.16 -41.42
N VAL A 591 -5.29 -35.42 -41.89
CA VAL A 591 -3.97 -35.98 -42.24
C VAL A 591 -3.29 -36.60 -41.00
N TYR A 592 -3.33 -35.95 -39.84
CA TYR A 592 -2.78 -36.51 -38.61
C TYR A 592 -3.59 -37.72 -38.11
N ALA A 593 -4.93 -37.69 -38.23
CA ALA A 593 -5.80 -38.82 -37.96
C ALA A 593 -5.43 -40.01 -38.85
N PHE A 594 -5.21 -39.73 -40.13
CA PHE A 594 -4.79 -40.70 -41.11
C PHE A 594 -3.42 -41.31 -40.77
N ILE A 595 -2.44 -40.47 -40.45
CA ILE A 595 -1.11 -40.93 -40.06
C ILE A 595 -1.20 -41.80 -38.79
N LEU A 596 -2.08 -41.44 -37.85
CA LEU A 596 -2.35 -42.25 -36.67
C LEU A 596 -3.00 -43.60 -37.02
N GLU A 597 -3.92 -43.66 -37.98
CA GLU A 597 -4.52 -44.91 -38.47
C GLU A 597 -3.49 -45.81 -39.15
N VAL A 598 -2.61 -45.24 -39.98
CA VAL A 598 -1.44 -45.94 -40.55
C VAL A 598 -0.56 -46.50 -39.43
N LEU A 599 -0.23 -45.70 -38.43
CA LEU A 599 0.58 -46.13 -37.29
C LEU A 599 -0.07 -47.27 -36.51
N LYS A 600 -1.39 -47.20 -36.23
CA LYS A 600 -2.14 -48.26 -35.56
C LYS A 600 -2.05 -49.59 -36.31
N ASN A 601 -2.17 -49.56 -37.63
CA ASN A 601 -2.04 -50.75 -38.47
C ASN A 601 -0.60 -51.28 -38.55
N ALA A 602 0.41 -50.41 -38.56
CA ALA A 602 1.82 -50.83 -38.47
C ALA A 602 2.16 -51.50 -37.14
N THR A 603 1.54 -51.06 -36.04
CA THR A 603 1.85 -51.54 -34.69
C THR A 603 1.17 -52.84 -34.30
N LYS A 604 0.15 -53.32 -35.05
CA LYS A 604 -0.52 -54.61 -34.78
C LYS A 604 0.44 -55.82 -34.82
N ASP A 605 1.57 -55.71 -35.53
CA ASP A 605 2.60 -56.76 -35.67
C ASP A 605 3.84 -56.56 -34.76
N SER A 606 3.90 -55.49 -33.93
CA SER A 606 5.10 -55.18 -33.12
C SER A 606 4.76 -54.87 -31.67
N ASN A 607 5.50 -55.45 -30.71
CA ASN A 607 5.39 -55.25 -29.26
C ASN A 607 5.68 -53.81 -28.76
N ILE A 608 5.46 -52.77 -29.56
CA ILE A 608 5.84 -51.38 -29.26
C ILE A 608 4.76 -50.65 -28.44
N ILE A 609 3.53 -51.18 -28.37
CA ILE A 609 2.44 -50.65 -27.53
C ILE A 609 2.02 -51.74 -26.54
N SER A 610 2.92 -52.12 -25.65
CA SER A 610 2.61 -52.96 -24.49
C SER A 610 2.01 -52.09 -23.37
N ASP A 611 0.78 -51.65 -23.57
CA ASP A 611 -0.20 -51.39 -22.52
C ASP A 611 -1.50 -51.01 -23.22
N ASN A 612 -2.64 -51.46 -22.67
CA ASN A 612 -3.99 -51.40 -23.25
C ASN A 612 -4.54 -50.00 -23.60
N SER A 613 -3.73 -48.95 -23.75
CA SER A 613 -4.13 -47.64 -24.25
C SER A 613 -3.90 -47.56 -25.77
N GLN A 614 -4.99 -47.68 -26.55
CA GLN A 614 -4.97 -47.22 -27.95
C GLN A 614 -4.50 -45.76 -27.98
N ILE A 615 -3.51 -45.43 -28.81
CA ILE A 615 -3.11 -44.03 -29.02
C ILE A 615 -4.33 -43.28 -29.56
N SER A 616 -4.91 -42.40 -28.74
CA SER A 616 -6.01 -41.53 -29.15
C SER A 616 -5.47 -40.41 -30.03
N ILE A 617 -6.31 -39.87 -30.92
CA ILE A 617 -5.93 -38.72 -31.74
C ILE A 617 -5.52 -37.52 -30.86
N GLU A 618 -6.16 -37.35 -29.70
CA GLU A 618 -5.82 -36.32 -28.73
C GLU A 618 -4.41 -36.51 -28.14
N SER A 619 -4.04 -37.74 -27.78
CA SER A 619 -2.70 -38.06 -27.26
C SER A 619 -1.61 -37.89 -28.32
N PHE A 620 -1.93 -38.20 -29.57
CA PHE A 620 -1.05 -38.02 -30.72
C PHE A 620 -0.87 -36.52 -31.05
N LEU A 621 -1.98 -35.76 -30.99
CA LEU A 621 -2.00 -34.31 -31.18
C LEU A 621 -1.25 -33.55 -30.08
N ALA A 622 -1.21 -34.09 -28.86
CA ALA A 622 -0.48 -33.52 -27.72
C ALA A 622 1.06 -33.65 -27.78
N GLY A 623 1.64 -34.15 -28.89
CA GLY A 623 3.01 -33.83 -29.32
C GLY A 623 4.14 -34.76 -28.84
N THR A 624 4.01 -35.52 -27.73
CA THR A 624 5.16 -36.32 -27.23
C THR A 624 5.62 -37.39 -28.22
N PHE A 625 4.69 -38.06 -28.90
CA PHE A 625 5.04 -39.15 -29.82
C PHE A 625 5.60 -38.63 -31.15
N ARG A 626 5.02 -37.56 -31.71
CA ARG A 626 5.48 -36.97 -32.97
C ARG A 626 6.90 -36.46 -32.87
N ILE A 627 7.17 -35.66 -31.85
CA ILE A 627 8.48 -35.06 -31.59
C ILE A 627 9.52 -36.19 -31.44
N MET A 628 9.19 -37.25 -30.72
CA MET A 628 10.08 -38.41 -30.58
C MET A 628 10.32 -39.18 -31.88
N LEU A 629 9.28 -39.37 -32.70
CA LEU A 629 9.44 -40.03 -33.99
C LEU A 629 10.36 -39.21 -34.91
N PHE A 630 10.16 -37.89 -34.97
CA PHE A 630 11.04 -36.98 -35.70
C PHE A 630 12.50 -37.08 -35.24
N LEU A 631 12.74 -36.97 -33.93
CA LEU A 631 14.09 -37.05 -33.35
C LEU A 631 14.76 -38.41 -33.64
N SER A 632 13.99 -39.49 -33.62
CA SER A 632 14.48 -40.85 -33.87
C SER A 632 14.83 -41.17 -35.31
N SER A 633 14.24 -40.44 -36.25
CA SER A 633 14.27 -40.77 -37.68
C SER A 633 15.59 -40.44 -38.39
N GLY A 634 16.53 -39.74 -37.74
CA GLY A 634 17.76 -39.30 -38.44
C GLY A 634 17.60 -38.00 -39.22
N ILE A 635 16.37 -37.59 -39.52
CA ILE A 635 16.06 -36.58 -40.55
C ILE A 635 16.44 -35.17 -40.13
N LEU A 636 16.45 -34.86 -38.83
CA LEU A 636 16.83 -33.56 -38.29
C LEU A 636 18.12 -33.70 -37.48
N ASN A 637 19.20 -33.10 -37.98
CA ASN A 637 20.49 -33.00 -37.29
C ASN A 637 20.65 -31.59 -36.74
N PHE A 638 20.10 -31.33 -35.56
CA PHE A 638 20.24 -30.03 -34.90
C PHE A 638 21.65 -29.88 -34.34
N LYS A 639 22.40 -28.88 -34.78
CA LYS A 639 23.73 -28.51 -34.27
C LYS A 639 23.65 -27.45 -33.17
N ASN A 640 22.61 -26.60 -33.19
CA ASN A 640 22.39 -25.50 -32.23
C ASN A 640 20.95 -25.47 -31.71
N ILE A 641 20.75 -24.85 -30.53
CA ILE A 641 19.43 -24.72 -29.90
C ILE A 641 18.44 -23.91 -30.75
N ASP A 642 18.94 -22.92 -31.48
CA ASP A 642 18.12 -22.03 -32.30
C ASP A 642 17.54 -22.75 -33.53
N GLU A 643 18.14 -23.87 -33.95
CA GLU A 643 17.62 -24.69 -35.05
C GLU A 643 16.35 -25.48 -34.66
N LEU A 644 15.99 -25.51 -33.36
CA LEU A 644 14.70 -26.05 -32.90
C LEU A 644 13.54 -25.07 -33.11
N ILE A 645 13.81 -23.79 -33.34
CA ILE A 645 12.76 -22.75 -33.46
C ILE A 645 11.71 -23.15 -34.49
N PRO A 646 12.06 -23.58 -35.73
CA PRO A 646 11.04 -23.92 -36.72
C PRO A 646 10.21 -25.15 -36.33
N LEU A 647 10.81 -26.12 -35.61
CA LEU A 647 10.08 -27.30 -35.10
C LEU A 647 9.10 -26.92 -34.00
N ILE A 648 9.50 -26.04 -33.08
CA ILE A 648 8.63 -25.55 -32.00
C ILE A 648 7.47 -24.75 -32.60
N VAL A 649 7.76 -23.87 -33.56
CA VAL A 649 6.73 -23.10 -34.28
C VAL A 649 5.77 -24.04 -35.01
N ALA A 650 6.28 -25.08 -35.68
CA ALA A 650 5.44 -26.09 -36.31
C ALA A 650 4.52 -26.79 -35.28
N GLU A 651 5.05 -27.24 -34.15
CA GLU A 651 4.25 -27.91 -33.11
C GLU A 651 3.20 -26.99 -32.48
N ILE A 652 3.47 -25.68 -32.35
CA ILE A 652 2.47 -24.69 -31.95
C ILE A 652 1.40 -24.57 -33.02
N LEU A 653 1.76 -24.46 -34.30
CA LEU A 653 0.82 -24.38 -35.41
C LEU A 653 -0.03 -25.64 -35.61
N ILE A 654 0.43 -26.80 -35.11
CA ILE A 654 -0.29 -28.08 -35.14
C ILE A 654 -1.26 -28.22 -33.96
N SER A 655 -1.09 -27.39 -32.91
CA SER A 655 -2.03 -27.37 -31.77
C SER A 655 -3.46 -27.13 -32.23
N ARG A 656 -4.42 -27.79 -31.55
CA ARG A 656 -5.85 -27.76 -31.85
C ARG A 656 -6.30 -26.35 -32.21
N ILE A 657 -6.64 -26.14 -33.48
CA ILE A 657 -7.59 -25.10 -33.87
C ILE A 657 -8.97 -25.73 -33.63
N ASP A 658 -9.32 -25.96 -32.36
CA ASP A 658 -10.74 -26.05 -32.04
C ASP A 658 -11.35 -24.71 -32.51
N TYR A 659 -12.59 -24.72 -33.00
CA TYR A 659 -13.29 -23.56 -33.58
C TYR A 659 -13.60 -22.50 -32.51
N GLU A 660 -12.57 -21.99 -31.85
CA GLU A 660 -12.67 -21.06 -30.75
C GLU A 660 -12.95 -19.65 -31.26
N THR A 661 -13.83 -18.98 -30.53
CA THR A 661 -14.32 -17.65 -30.83
C THR A 661 -13.22 -16.61 -30.58
N GLN A 662 -13.37 -15.42 -31.18
CA GLN A 662 -12.44 -14.31 -30.92
C GLN A 662 -12.45 -13.88 -29.44
N GLU A 663 -13.57 -14.08 -28.75
CA GLU A 663 -13.72 -13.74 -27.32
C GLU A 663 -12.79 -14.59 -26.44
N GLU A 664 -12.64 -15.88 -26.75
CA GLU A 664 -11.76 -16.79 -26.01
C GLU A 664 -10.29 -16.39 -26.15
N ASN A 665 -9.87 -15.97 -27.35
CA ASN A 665 -8.51 -15.47 -27.59
C ASN A 665 -8.21 -14.19 -26.79
N ILE A 666 -9.15 -13.24 -26.75
CA ILE A 666 -9.00 -11.99 -25.98
C ILE A 666 -8.92 -12.30 -24.48
N LYS A 667 -9.78 -13.18 -23.99
CA LYS A 667 -9.76 -13.63 -22.59
C LYS A 667 -8.44 -14.30 -22.23
N SER A 668 -7.95 -15.17 -23.10
CA SER A 668 -6.67 -15.88 -22.95
C SER A 668 -5.49 -14.90 -22.81
N TYR A 669 -5.39 -13.90 -23.71
CA TYR A 669 -4.36 -12.87 -23.64
C TYR A 669 -4.48 -12.00 -22.38
N ASN A 670 -5.70 -11.57 -22.02
CA ASN A 670 -5.92 -10.75 -20.82
C ASN A 670 -5.52 -11.49 -19.55
N ASN A 671 -5.85 -12.77 -19.42
CA ASN A 671 -5.43 -13.61 -18.29
C ASN A 671 -3.90 -13.68 -18.18
N MET A 672 -3.19 -13.83 -19.31
CA MET A 672 -1.72 -13.79 -19.31
C MET A 672 -1.18 -12.44 -18.84
N VAL A 673 -1.76 -11.33 -19.28
CA VAL A 673 -1.37 -9.97 -18.87
C VAL A 673 -1.60 -9.76 -17.37
N GLU A 674 -2.73 -10.19 -16.83
CA GLU A 674 -3.03 -10.10 -15.40
C GLU A 674 -2.03 -10.89 -14.55
N ILE A 675 -1.75 -12.13 -14.93
CA ILE A 675 -0.77 -12.98 -14.24
C ILE A 675 0.63 -12.38 -14.34
N TRP A 676 1.02 -11.83 -15.50
CA TRP A 676 2.30 -11.15 -15.65
C TRP A 676 2.39 -9.93 -14.73
N LYS A 677 1.36 -9.08 -14.69
CA LYS A 677 1.31 -7.90 -13.80
C LYS A 677 1.39 -8.30 -12.33
N LYS A 678 0.66 -9.34 -11.93
CA LYS A 678 0.70 -9.89 -10.56
C LYS A 678 2.10 -10.39 -10.20
N ASN A 679 2.74 -11.15 -11.08
CA ASN A 679 4.10 -11.66 -10.87
C ASN A 679 5.14 -10.54 -10.86
N GLN A 680 4.98 -9.50 -11.68
CA GLN A 680 5.83 -8.31 -11.69
C GLN A 680 5.72 -7.54 -10.37
N SER A 681 4.51 -7.39 -9.82
CA SER A 681 4.29 -6.78 -8.49
C SER A 681 5.05 -7.57 -7.41
N VAL A 682 4.88 -8.90 -7.39
CA VAL A 682 5.58 -9.76 -6.43
C VAL A 682 7.10 -9.66 -6.58
N TYR A 683 7.62 -9.62 -7.81
CA TYR A 683 9.05 -9.44 -8.05
C TYR A 683 9.55 -8.08 -7.58
N ASN A 684 8.81 -6.99 -7.85
CA ASN A 684 9.15 -5.66 -7.37
C ASN A 684 9.14 -5.61 -5.83
N ASP A 685 8.18 -6.26 -5.18
CA ASP A 685 8.12 -6.36 -3.72
C ASP A 685 9.33 -7.13 -3.15
N ILE A 686 9.74 -8.23 -3.80
CA ILE A 686 10.94 -9.00 -3.45
C ILE A 686 12.20 -8.16 -3.68
N PHE A 687 12.28 -7.38 -4.76
CA PHE A 687 13.40 -6.50 -5.07
C PHE A 687 13.53 -5.37 -4.06
N ILE A 688 12.42 -4.76 -3.65
CA ILE A 688 12.38 -3.75 -2.58
C ILE A 688 12.89 -4.38 -1.28
N LYS A 689 12.36 -5.54 -0.87
CA LYS A 689 12.83 -6.28 0.32
C LYS A 689 14.32 -6.60 0.26
N ARG A 690 14.84 -7.01 -0.90
CA ARG A 690 16.27 -7.27 -1.09
C ARG A 690 17.11 -6.00 -0.93
N ASN A 691 16.65 -4.87 -1.47
CA ASN A 691 17.35 -3.60 -1.30
C ASN A 691 17.34 -3.14 0.16
N ASP A 692 16.24 -3.34 0.88
CA ASP A 692 16.16 -3.01 2.30
C ASP A 692 17.12 -3.91 3.12
N LEU A 693 17.14 -5.22 2.85
CA LEU A 693 18.09 -6.15 3.47
C LEU A 693 19.56 -5.82 3.14
N ASN A 694 19.85 -5.38 1.91
CA ASN A 694 21.20 -4.95 1.54
C ASN A 694 21.63 -3.69 2.31
N LYS A 695 20.72 -2.72 2.51
CA LYS A 695 20.99 -1.53 3.32
C LYS A 695 21.24 -1.90 4.79
N GLU A 696 20.48 -2.85 5.33
CA GLU A 696 20.73 -3.38 6.67
C GLU A 696 22.10 -4.06 6.75
N LEU A 697 22.48 -4.84 5.74
CA LEU A 697 23.80 -5.47 5.67
C LEU A 697 24.94 -4.44 5.61
N GLU A 698 24.79 -3.38 4.81
CA GLU A 698 25.75 -2.26 4.77
C GLU A 698 25.87 -1.54 6.13
N ALA A 699 24.75 -1.38 6.85
CA ALA A 699 24.76 -0.82 8.20
C ALA A 699 25.51 -1.74 9.18
N PHE A 700 25.27 -3.04 9.13
CA PHE A 700 25.99 -4.04 9.92
C PHE A 700 27.49 -4.08 9.60
N GLU A 701 27.89 -3.98 8.33
CA GLU A 701 29.30 -3.89 7.96
C GLU A 701 29.96 -2.63 8.50
N LYS A 702 29.24 -1.50 8.50
CA LYS A 702 29.72 -0.24 9.06
C LYS A 702 29.92 -0.33 10.57
N GLU A 703 28.98 -0.95 11.29
CA GLU A 703 29.10 -1.22 12.72
C GLU A 703 30.26 -2.19 13.01
N SER A 704 30.42 -3.24 12.21
CA SER A 704 31.53 -4.19 12.33
C SER A 704 32.91 -3.51 12.15
N ARG A 705 33.04 -2.60 11.17
CA ARG A 705 34.25 -1.79 10.99
C ARG A 705 34.52 -0.87 12.17
N GLN A 706 33.48 -0.27 12.77
CA GLN A 706 33.62 0.53 13.99
C GLN A 706 34.09 -0.32 15.18
N ILE A 707 33.57 -1.54 15.33
CA ILE A 707 34.01 -2.47 16.37
C ILE A 707 35.48 -2.85 16.20
N ILE A 708 35.95 -3.08 14.96
CA ILE A 708 37.36 -3.37 14.67
C ILE A 708 38.24 -2.17 15.04
N ASP A 709 37.84 -0.95 14.69
CA ASP A 709 38.56 0.27 15.06
C ASP A 709 38.64 0.44 16.59
N ILE A 710 37.53 0.21 17.30
CA ILE A 710 37.50 0.23 18.78
C ILE A 710 38.45 -0.83 19.37
N LYS A 711 38.46 -2.06 18.85
CA LYS A 711 39.37 -3.12 19.30
C LYS A 711 40.84 -2.72 19.12
N SER A 712 41.18 -2.13 17.98
CA SER A 712 42.56 -1.65 17.72
C SER A 712 42.98 -0.56 18.70
N LYS A 713 42.07 0.36 19.05
CA LYS A 713 42.31 1.41 20.06
C LYS A 713 42.51 0.82 21.45
N ILE A 714 41.73 -0.21 21.81
CA ILE A 714 41.89 -0.93 23.08
C ILE A 714 43.27 -1.62 23.16
N GLU A 715 43.73 -2.26 22.08
CA GLU A 715 45.08 -2.87 22.04
C GLU A 715 46.19 -1.84 22.22
N VAL A 716 46.08 -0.67 21.57
CA VAL A 716 47.04 0.43 21.73
C VAL A 716 47.05 0.95 23.17
N LEU A 717 45.88 1.10 23.80
CA LEU A 717 45.76 1.50 25.19
C LEU A 717 46.36 0.46 26.14
N ASN A 718 46.10 -0.83 25.92
CA ASN A 718 46.69 -1.91 26.70
C ASN A 718 48.21 -1.93 26.60
N LYS A 719 48.76 -1.68 25.40
CA LYS A 719 50.21 -1.60 25.19
C LYS A 719 50.83 -0.40 25.92
N ARG A 720 50.16 0.76 25.91
CA ARG A 720 50.58 1.94 26.69
C ARG A 720 50.52 1.67 28.19
N MET A 721 49.46 1.02 28.66
CA MET A 721 49.29 0.69 30.08
C MET A 721 50.36 -0.30 30.56
N LYS A 722 50.79 -1.23 29.69
CA LYS A 722 51.92 -2.12 29.97
C LYS A 722 53.24 -1.34 30.08
N ASN A 723 53.54 -0.46 29.11
CA ASN A 723 54.73 0.38 29.19
C ASN A 723 54.75 1.27 30.44
N ILE A 724 53.60 1.83 30.86
CA ILE A 724 53.51 2.61 32.11
C ILE A 724 53.79 1.74 33.32
N LYS A 725 53.26 0.51 33.37
CA LYS A 725 53.57 -0.43 34.46
C LYS A 725 55.04 -0.80 34.50
N ASP A 726 55.65 -1.05 33.34
CA ASP A 726 57.06 -1.39 33.24
C ASP A 726 57.94 -0.21 33.72
N ILE A 727 57.61 1.03 33.34
CA ILE A 727 58.27 2.26 33.87
C ILE A 727 58.08 2.40 35.38
N TYR A 728 56.89 2.07 35.91
CA TYR A 728 56.62 2.16 37.35
C TYR A 728 57.36 1.08 38.17
N ILE A 729 57.65 -0.07 37.56
CA ILE A 729 58.45 -1.13 38.16
C ILE A 729 59.93 -0.72 38.17
N ASP A 730 60.45 -0.15 37.08
CA ASP A 730 61.82 0.38 37.02
C ASP A 730 62.04 1.52 38.04
N MET A 731 61.04 2.38 38.27
CA MET A 731 61.11 3.44 39.30
C MET A 731 61.05 2.94 40.75
N HIS A 732 60.73 1.67 40.99
CA HIS A 732 60.71 1.06 42.31
C HIS A 732 61.92 0.12 42.57
N GLU A 733 62.77 -0.09 41.56
CA GLU A 733 64.02 -0.86 41.67
C GLU A 733 65.30 0.03 41.68
N GLU A 734 65.15 1.37 41.60
CA GLU A 734 66.14 2.37 42.04
C GLU A 734 65.82 2.87 43.46
#